data_AF-A0A2V5I7B4-F1
#
_entry.id   AF-A0A2V5I7B4-F1
#
_cell.length_a   1.000
_cell.length_b   1.000
_cell.length_c   1.000
_cell.angle_alpha   90.00
_cell.angle_beta   90.00
_cell.angle_gamma   90.00
#
_symmetry.space_group_name_H-M   'P 1'
#
loop_
_entity.id
_entity.type
_entity.pdbx_description
1 polymer ?
#
loop_
_entity_poly.entity_id
_entity_poly.type
_entity_poly.pdbx_seq_one_letter_code
_entity_poly.pdbx_strand_id
1 'polypeptide(L)'
;MEKQPLDNTVPCSLPGSERPLEQQMELSPLELSFSRQLEVHLTVALPIKLTPEECLAATCQLITEYPILGTRLNLKAGFRSHTNDRSRFVKGKHTPSKLGTIFRARTVNLHLEEFVPSNTAELCPIKAEPEPVFYDPKVLENLVQFKGGRHDGRQALSIRTVHLRDACVIQFIVQHALSDAGGIHWIARTYCALLSGTHSRDTAIRPEFQLKPDVIEAGRSVAADDDTPNHPIAVRYSQGFQVSWARFLVAYLRQRFWAICPTSARRVRRMLFVPQSWIDGWMAQARSRGVQVTEHDLLMAFVYQSAFTPAAKAKGAHTGLTFTLNIQPHLASVPGALTNPWINVPVAPVAPGMSSASEDLIDIAHHIRQTIQHARNPVCVAQIIDQHLPVRDTPAVPRGYGSRTPRVALTSWCHLPWYGLNVRGTTPIFVLGNTRLSRSLTKMGVRMDDGLTTCKARVSARTGNADGGRDEGRQAGYWLQGRVNKGIWTRMMEMLKRGGGSEDGTILDEIAMDERWDYLFIKNLLHRLSRAADDDELETQREQVLSNLCVTYKVTRAMELSQILMDPQQLVRLGILILRLDLTSDTDTDPNIPPALNPANYFVPLTYNYIREHPVDLSNSATAEWFDDKAKALDPDVRGFGNEPVSSYDAADQLSRCLHIEMSSSRLNCEDETQKLTWLNKWRVTDWSNLESVFEGKEVVPGTEIMWYLGALDVCRIRPLPPHVKAILSHSDVDDSGHTLLKAELKVFVALMYSRWSVEGVLDMIVPVMLVSFIGRKVRCLITIHDGTQLRISKSPLYSAEDDEVWQHVVRHMGGRINEKLRTQMLPLTGVVGSRIQNPIKV
;
A
#
# COMPACT_ATOMS: atom_id res chain seq x y z
N MET A 1 19.43 5.09 63.03
CA MET A 1 18.10 5.68 63.27
C MET A 1 18.06 7.02 62.56
N GLU A 2 17.40 7.09 61.41
CA GLU A 2 16.87 8.33 60.87
C GLU A 2 15.65 7.98 60.02
N LYS A 3 14.55 8.67 60.31
CA LYS A 3 13.17 8.29 60.00
C LYS A 3 12.83 8.60 58.54
N GLN A 4 12.33 7.60 57.81
CA GLN A 4 11.51 7.82 56.62
C GLN A 4 10.19 8.51 57.04
N PRO A 5 9.70 9.54 56.35
CA PRO A 5 8.33 9.99 56.50
C PRO A 5 7.42 9.01 55.77
N LEU A 6 6.59 8.33 56.56
CA LEU A 6 5.47 7.51 56.15
C LEU A 6 4.30 8.45 55.82
N ASP A 7 4.19 8.92 54.57
CA ASP A 7 2.97 9.60 54.12
C ASP A 7 1.91 8.57 53.74
N ASN A 8 1.38 7.90 54.77
CA ASN A 8 0.12 7.19 54.74
C ASN A 8 -1.01 8.22 54.85
N THR A 9 -1.36 8.86 53.73
CA THR A 9 -2.70 9.45 53.56
C THR A 9 -3.20 9.11 52.16
N VAL A 10 -3.97 8.03 52.08
CA VAL A 10 -4.89 7.80 50.96
C VAL A 10 -5.95 8.89 51.04
N PRO A 11 -6.10 9.78 50.04
CA PRO A 11 -7.27 10.63 49.99
C PRO A 11 -8.45 9.72 49.62
N CYS A 12 -9.24 9.32 50.61
CA CYS A 12 -10.57 8.80 50.40
C CYS A 12 -11.44 9.94 49.85
N SER A 13 -11.35 10.22 48.55
CA SER A 13 -12.37 11.01 47.88
C SER A 13 -13.67 10.20 47.84
N LEU A 14 -14.73 10.74 48.44
CA LEU A 14 -16.09 10.20 48.37
C LEU A 14 -16.44 9.83 46.91
N PRO A 15 -17.05 8.64 46.67
CA PRO A 15 -17.52 8.28 45.34
C PRO A 15 -18.68 9.20 44.95
N GLY A 16 -18.41 10.17 44.07
CA GLY A 16 -19.45 11.07 43.53
C GLY A 16 -19.03 12.53 43.30
N SER A 17 -17.85 12.94 43.75
CA SER A 17 -17.31 14.28 43.46
C SER A 17 -16.59 14.30 42.10
N GLU A 18 -16.97 15.22 41.19
CA GLU A 18 -16.25 15.46 39.94
C GLU A 18 -14.78 15.77 40.24
N ARG A 19 -13.86 14.99 39.67
CA ARG A 19 -12.43 15.27 39.77
C ARG A 19 -12.11 16.63 39.16
N PRO A 20 -11.24 17.46 39.78
CA PRO A 20 -10.70 18.65 39.13
C PRO A 20 -10.14 18.32 37.74
N LEU A 21 -10.28 19.24 36.79
CA LEU A 21 -9.83 19.07 35.41
C LEU A 21 -8.36 18.64 35.33
N GLU A 22 -7.51 19.16 36.22
CA GLU A 22 -6.09 18.81 36.33
C GLU A 22 -5.87 17.31 36.58
N GLN A 23 -6.70 16.69 37.43
CA GLN A 23 -6.63 15.24 37.69
C GLN A 23 -7.21 14.44 36.52
N GLN A 24 -8.27 14.94 35.87
CA GLN A 24 -8.83 14.30 34.68
C GLN A 24 -7.84 14.28 33.51
N MET A 25 -6.87 15.20 33.48
CA MET A 25 -5.87 15.30 32.42
C MET A 25 -4.73 14.28 32.54
N GLU A 26 -4.66 13.54 33.65
CA GLU A 26 -3.70 12.46 33.85
C GLU A 26 -4.09 11.21 33.05
N LEU A 27 -3.07 10.44 32.64
CA LEU A 27 -3.24 9.22 31.85
C LEU A 27 -2.97 7.99 32.72
N SER A 28 -3.85 7.00 32.61
CA SER A 28 -3.63 5.68 33.21
C SER A 28 -2.53 4.88 32.48
N PRO A 29 -2.03 3.78 33.07
CA PRO A 29 -1.03 2.93 32.40
C PRO A 29 -1.49 2.41 31.02
N LEU A 30 -2.78 2.09 30.88
CA LEU A 30 -3.36 1.67 29.60
C LEU A 30 -3.36 2.81 28.58
N GLU A 31 -3.63 4.04 29.04
CA GLU A 31 -3.70 5.23 28.18
C GLU A 31 -2.33 5.72 27.72
N LEU A 32 -1.29 5.47 28.53
CA LEU A 32 0.12 5.75 28.21
C LEU A 32 0.72 4.77 27.20
N SER A 33 0.06 3.63 26.97
CA SER A 33 0.52 2.58 26.05
C SER A 33 0.23 2.93 24.60
N PHE A 34 -0.21 1.96 23.78
CA PHE A 34 -0.40 2.16 22.34
C PHE A 34 -1.51 3.18 22.01
N SER A 35 -2.51 3.37 22.88
CA SER A 35 -3.60 4.33 22.73
C SER A 35 -3.15 5.77 22.46
N ARG A 36 -2.04 6.24 23.05
CA ARG A 36 -1.55 7.61 22.78
C ARG A 36 -1.09 7.84 21.35
N GLN A 37 -0.89 6.76 20.59
CA GLN A 37 -0.53 6.81 19.17
C GLN A 37 -1.75 6.75 18.25
N LEU A 38 -2.94 6.56 18.81
CA LEU A 38 -4.16 6.28 18.07
C LEU A 38 -5.17 7.43 18.15
N GLU A 39 -5.99 7.53 17.11
CA GLU A 39 -7.21 8.33 17.05
C GLU A 39 -8.40 7.40 16.77
N VAL A 40 -9.51 7.65 17.45
CA VAL A 40 -10.80 7.00 17.21
C VAL A 40 -11.63 7.91 16.32
N HIS A 41 -12.07 7.40 15.17
CA HIS A 41 -12.88 8.15 14.21
C HIS A 41 -14.28 7.53 14.17
N LEU A 42 -15.31 8.34 14.41
CA LEU A 42 -16.71 7.97 14.25
C LEU A 42 -17.33 8.93 13.25
N THR A 43 -17.95 8.42 12.19
CA THR A 43 -18.73 9.21 11.25
C THR A 43 -20.17 8.73 11.26
N VAL A 44 -21.11 9.65 11.44
CA VAL A 44 -22.55 9.40 11.56
C VAL A 44 -23.25 10.20 10.47
N ALA A 45 -24.08 9.55 9.66
CA ALA A 45 -24.90 10.19 8.66
C ALA A 45 -26.37 10.25 9.13
N LEU A 46 -26.90 11.45 9.30
CA LEU A 46 -28.26 11.72 9.77
C LEU A 46 -29.10 12.33 8.64
N PRO A 47 -30.29 11.79 8.32
CA PRO A 47 -31.20 12.33 7.31
C PRO A 47 -31.99 13.52 7.87
N ILE A 48 -31.28 14.53 8.38
CA ILE A 48 -31.84 15.76 8.94
C ILE A 48 -31.00 16.95 8.49
N LYS A 49 -31.66 18.06 8.19
CA LYS A 49 -30.99 19.34 7.89
C LYS A 49 -30.64 20.03 9.21
N LEU A 50 -29.35 20.07 9.52
CA LEU A 50 -28.79 20.92 10.57
C LEU A 50 -28.07 22.10 9.93
N THR A 51 -28.02 23.23 10.62
CA THR A 51 -27.24 24.40 10.23
C THR A 51 -25.83 24.34 10.85
N PRO A 52 -24.81 24.92 10.20
CA PRO A 52 -23.48 25.06 10.79
C PRO A 52 -23.50 25.73 12.17
N GLU A 53 -24.40 26.69 12.37
CA GLU A 53 -24.56 27.47 13.59
C GLU A 53 -25.10 26.61 14.75
N GLU A 54 -26.10 25.76 14.51
CA GLU A 54 -26.60 24.80 15.50
C GLU A 54 -25.50 23.83 15.94
N CYS A 55 -24.74 23.31 14.98
CA CYS A 55 -23.63 22.40 15.27
C CYS A 55 -22.50 23.11 16.05
N LEU A 56 -22.18 24.35 15.70
CA LEU A 56 -21.19 25.17 16.41
C LEU A 56 -21.64 25.43 17.86
N ALA A 57 -22.90 25.82 18.07
CA ALA A 57 -23.47 26.07 19.38
C ALA A 57 -23.43 24.81 20.26
N ALA A 58 -23.83 23.66 19.72
CA ALA A 58 -23.73 22.39 20.42
C ALA A 58 -22.26 22.03 20.77
N THR A 59 -21.29 22.35 19.91
CA THR A 59 -19.87 22.13 20.21
C THR A 59 -19.37 23.06 21.31
N CYS A 60 -19.76 24.34 21.29
CA CYS A 60 -19.44 25.28 22.36
C CYS A 60 -19.98 24.80 23.70
N GLN A 61 -21.25 24.36 23.74
CA GLN A 61 -21.88 23.86 24.94
C GLN A 61 -21.19 22.58 25.45
N LEU A 62 -20.91 21.62 24.56
CA LEU A 62 -20.21 20.38 24.91
C LEU A 62 -18.84 20.64 25.57
N ILE A 63 -18.03 21.56 25.04
CA ILE A 63 -16.70 21.86 25.59
C ILE A 63 -16.81 22.68 26.89
N THR A 64 -17.84 23.51 27.02
CA THR A 64 -18.08 24.29 28.23
C THR A 64 -18.50 23.38 29.39
N GLU A 65 -19.38 22.43 29.13
CA GLU A 65 -19.83 21.46 30.13
C GLU A 65 -18.77 20.40 30.43
N TYR A 66 -17.97 20.02 29.43
CA TYR A 66 -16.89 19.03 29.55
C TYR A 66 -15.54 19.58 29.07
N PRO A 67 -14.86 20.42 29.88
CA PRO A 67 -13.63 21.11 29.50
C PRO A 67 -12.48 20.20 29.05
N ILE A 68 -12.44 18.95 29.52
CA ILE A 68 -11.43 17.95 29.11
C ILE A 68 -11.42 17.73 27.59
N LEU A 69 -12.59 17.83 26.92
CA LEU A 69 -12.72 17.68 25.48
C LEU A 69 -12.03 18.82 24.71
N GLY A 70 -11.84 19.99 25.34
CA GLY A 70 -11.12 21.13 24.80
C GLY A 70 -9.61 21.10 25.03
N THR A 71 -9.06 20.01 25.59
CA THR A 71 -7.63 19.88 25.88
C THR A 71 -6.84 19.27 24.72
N ARG A 72 -5.51 19.23 24.86
CA ARG A 72 -4.59 18.65 23.88
C ARG A 72 -3.64 17.67 24.54
N LEU A 73 -3.39 16.53 23.89
CA LEU A 73 -2.39 15.58 24.32
C LEU A 73 -0.99 16.15 24.08
N ASN A 74 -0.22 16.28 25.15
CA ASN A 74 1.19 16.62 25.08
C ASN A 74 2.04 15.34 25.04
N LEU A 75 2.55 15.02 23.86
CA LEU A 75 3.39 13.84 23.60
C LEU A 75 4.87 14.05 23.96
N LYS A 76 5.24 14.98 24.86
CA LYS A 76 6.66 15.26 25.18
C LYS A 76 7.36 13.98 25.65
N ALA A 77 8.09 13.36 24.73
CA ALA A 77 9.00 12.25 24.91
C ALA A 77 10.08 12.35 23.81
N GLY A 78 11.33 12.64 24.20
CA GLY A 78 12.56 12.61 23.38
C GLY A 78 12.61 13.64 22.23
N PHE A 79 13.46 14.67 22.25
CA PHE A 79 14.92 14.54 22.10
C PHE A 79 15.75 15.53 22.94
N ARG A 80 15.15 16.48 23.69
CA ARG A 80 15.89 17.59 24.34
C ARG A 80 15.30 18.19 25.64
N SER A 81 14.38 17.52 26.36
CA SER A 81 13.78 18.13 27.57
C SER A 81 14.36 17.52 28.84
N HIS A 82 15.12 18.29 29.62
CA HIS A 82 15.62 17.95 30.97
C HIS A 82 14.52 18.01 32.06
N THR A 83 13.24 17.88 31.71
CA THR A 83 12.12 17.90 32.66
C THR A 83 11.39 16.56 32.65
N ASN A 84 11.13 15.99 33.83
CA ASN A 84 10.39 14.74 34.09
C ASN A 84 8.89 14.79 33.69
N ASP A 85 8.53 15.57 32.67
CA ASP A 85 7.13 15.74 32.26
C ASP A 85 6.62 14.49 31.53
N ARG A 86 5.80 13.68 32.20
CA ARG A 86 5.07 12.55 31.59
C ARG A 86 4.08 13.05 30.53
N SER A 87 3.77 12.18 29.57
CA SER A 87 2.67 12.39 28.62
C SER A 87 1.35 12.63 29.38
N ARG A 88 0.67 13.75 29.10
CA ARG A 88 -0.60 14.13 29.71
C ARG A 88 -1.41 15.04 28.80
N PHE A 89 -2.70 15.19 29.08
CA PHE A 89 -3.45 16.30 28.49
C PHE A 89 -2.99 17.63 29.08
N VAL A 90 -3.02 18.69 28.28
CA VAL A 90 -2.68 20.05 28.68
C VAL A 90 -3.77 21.02 28.20
N LYS A 91 -4.05 22.05 29.00
CA LYS A 91 -4.87 23.18 28.56
C LYS A 91 -4.13 23.88 27.41
N GLY A 92 -4.80 24.17 26.30
CA GLY A 92 -4.17 24.95 25.22
C GLY A 92 -3.79 26.35 25.74
N LYS A 93 -2.67 26.94 25.31
CA LYS A 93 -2.34 28.35 25.63
C LYS A 93 -3.48 29.28 25.14
N HIS A 94 -3.91 30.21 25.97
CA HIS A 94 -5.14 31.02 25.82
C HIS A 94 -5.21 31.80 24.51
N THR A 95 -6.31 31.66 23.75
CA THR A 95 -6.89 32.69 22.85
C THR A 95 -8.21 32.17 22.21
N PRO A 96 -9.16 33.05 21.81
CA PRO A 96 -10.46 32.71 21.19
C PRO A 96 -10.39 32.00 19.83
N SER A 97 -9.20 31.90 19.23
CA SER A 97 -8.91 31.22 17.96
C SER A 97 -8.99 29.68 18.01
N LYS A 98 -9.33 29.08 19.16
CA LYS A 98 -9.32 27.63 19.41
C LYS A 98 -10.52 26.86 18.83
N LEU A 99 -11.69 27.48 18.68
CA LEU A 99 -12.88 26.74 18.26
C LEU A 99 -12.73 26.18 16.83
N GLY A 100 -12.08 26.91 15.92
CA GLY A 100 -11.78 26.44 14.55
C GLY A 100 -10.77 25.28 14.47
N THR A 101 -10.13 24.93 15.60
CA THR A 101 -9.30 23.71 15.71
C THR A 101 -10.08 22.49 16.19
N ILE A 102 -11.20 22.70 16.89
CA ILE A 102 -12.07 21.62 17.38
C ILE A 102 -13.20 21.41 16.38
N PHE A 103 -13.96 22.45 16.05
CA PHE A 103 -15.11 22.38 15.16
C PHE A 103 -14.80 22.88 13.75
N ARG A 104 -15.36 22.20 12.74
CA ARG A 104 -15.41 22.67 11.35
C ARG A 104 -16.70 22.25 10.67
N ALA A 105 -17.26 23.14 9.87
CA ALA A 105 -18.42 22.88 9.05
C ALA A 105 -18.12 23.16 7.57
N ARG A 106 -18.72 22.38 6.68
CA ARG A 106 -18.71 22.61 5.24
C ARG A 106 -20.07 22.26 4.67
N THR A 107 -20.57 23.06 3.74
CA THR A 107 -21.75 22.71 2.94
C THR A 107 -21.30 22.16 1.60
N VAL A 108 -21.93 21.08 1.14
CA VAL A 108 -21.72 20.51 -0.19
C VAL A 108 -23.04 20.24 -0.86
N ASN A 109 -23.04 20.38 -2.18
CA ASN A 109 -24.22 20.24 -3.01
C ASN A 109 -24.41 18.77 -3.44
N LEU A 110 -24.62 17.88 -2.46
CA LEU A 110 -24.80 16.44 -2.65
C LEU A 110 -26.02 15.96 -1.85
N HIS A 111 -26.57 14.83 -2.27
CA HIS A 111 -27.58 14.05 -1.55
C HIS A 111 -26.95 12.91 -0.76
N LEU A 112 -27.65 12.48 0.28
CA LEU A 112 -27.24 11.38 1.16
C LEU A 112 -27.04 10.04 0.42
N GLU A 113 -27.87 9.78 -0.59
CA GLU A 113 -27.83 8.57 -1.41
C GLU A 113 -26.56 8.43 -2.27
N GLU A 114 -25.86 9.53 -2.56
CA GLU A 114 -24.68 9.54 -3.44
C GLU A 114 -23.45 8.88 -2.80
N PHE A 115 -23.45 8.66 -1.47
CA PHE A 115 -22.30 8.08 -0.78
C PHE A 115 -22.66 7.02 0.27
N VAL A 116 -23.91 6.88 0.67
CA VAL A 116 -24.33 5.81 1.57
C VAL A 116 -24.51 4.50 0.78
N PRO A 117 -24.00 3.34 1.27
CA PRO A 117 -24.17 2.08 0.55
C PRO A 117 -25.65 1.79 0.29
N SER A 118 -26.02 1.50 -0.96
CA SER A 118 -27.41 1.28 -1.40
C SER A 118 -28.15 0.18 -0.61
N ASN A 119 -27.40 -0.75 -0.01
CA ASN A 119 -27.89 -1.86 0.80
C ASN A 119 -28.14 -1.52 2.29
N THR A 120 -27.88 -0.30 2.76
CA THR A 120 -28.05 0.10 4.17
C THR A 120 -29.48 0.53 4.57
N ALA A 121 -30.47 -0.01 3.87
CA ALA A 121 -31.91 0.08 4.14
C ALA A 121 -32.53 1.48 3.88
N GLU A 122 -33.01 1.65 2.64
CA GLU A 122 -34.30 2.25 2.21
C GLU A 122 -34.33 2.56 0.70
N LEU A 123 -33.16 2.61 0.06
CA LEU A 123 -32.98 2.99 -1.37
C LEU A 123 -33.10 1.83 -2.37
N CYS A 124 -33.19 0.56 -1.92
CA CYS A 124 -33.45 -0.58 -2.80
C CYS A 124 -34.97 -0.93 -2.83
N PRO A 125 -35.60 -0.97 -4.01
CA PRO A 125 -37.01 -1.35 -4.16
C PRO A 125 -37.27 -2.87 -4.08
N ILE A 126 -36.25 -3.72 -3.95
CA ILE A 126 -36.36 -5.18 -4.06
C ILE A 126 -36.45 -5.83 -2.66
N LYS A 127 -37.41 -6.76 -2.49
CA LYS A 127 -37.68 -7.55 -1.26
C LYS A 127 -36.55 -8.51 -0.81
N ALA A 128 -35.38 -8.52 -1.46
CA ALA A 128 -34.32 -9.49 -1.19
C ALA A 128 -33.44 -9.09 0.00
N GLU A 129 -32.93 -10.08 0.73
CA GLU A 129 -31.93 -9.88 1.78
C GLU A 129 -30.66 -9.24 1.18
N PRO A 130 -30.01 -8.28 1.85
CA PRO A 130 -28.82 -7.64 1.33
C PRO A 130 -27.66 -8.64 1.15
N GLU A 131 -27.12 -8.72 -0.06
CA GLU A 131 -25.97 -9.58 -0.37
C GLU A 131 -24.64 -9.08 0.25
N PRO A 132 -23.65 -9.97 0.46
CA PRO A 132 -22.30 -9.57 0.85
C PRO A 132 -21.69 -8.60 -0.17
N VAL A 133 -21.24 -7.43 0.30
CA VAL A 133 -20.73 -6.38 -0.59
C VAL A 133 -19.48 -5.70 -0.02
N PHE A 134 -18.59 -5.28 -0.93
CA PHE A 134 -17.52 -4.37 -0.60
C PHE A 134 -17.97 -2.92 -0.74
N TYR A 135 -17.61 -2.10 0.23
CA TYR A 135 -17.74 -0.65 0.16
C TYR A 135 -16.36 0.00 0.27
N ASP A 136 -16.08 1.04 -0.53
CA ASP A 136 -14.86 1.82 -0.40
C ASP A 136 -15.06 2.92 0.66
N PRO A 137 -14.46 2.80 1.86
CA PRO A 137 -14.60 3.82 2.90
C PRO A 137 -14.02 5.18 2.50
N LYS A 138 -13.22 5.27 1.42
CA LYS A 138 -12.70 6.55 0.92
C LYS A 138 -13.79 7.51 0.48
N VAL A 139 -14.94 7.02 0.03
CA VAL A 139 -16.05 7.89 -0.41
C VAL A 139 -16.46 8.81 0.74
N LEU A 140 -16.73 8.24 1.92
CA LEU A 140 -17.07 9.01 3.12
C LEU A 140 -15.88 9.82 3.67
N GLU A 141 -14.66 9.29 3.57
CA GLU A 141 -13.46 10.01 4.04
C GLU A 141 -13.16 11.27 3.24
N ASN A 142 -13.38 11.23 1.92
CA ASN A 142 -13.22 12.39 1.03
C ASN A 142 -14.27 13.47 1.34
N LEU A 143 -15.49 13.06 1.69
CA LEU A 143 -16.58 13.97 2.07
C LEU A 143 -16.20 14.82 3.30
N VAL A 144 -15.62 14.19 4.32
CA VAL A 144 -15.23 14.80 5.60
C VAL A 144 -13.79 15.34 5.61
N GLN A 145 -13.16 15.46 4.42
CA GLN A 145 -11.83 16.05 4.26
C GLN A 145 -11.91 17.56 3.99
N PHE A 146 -11.38 18.35 4.92
CA PHE A 146 -11.37 19.81 4.84
C PHE A 146 -10.05 20.34 4.27
N LYS A 147 -10.11 21.15 3.20
CA LYS A 147 -8.97 21.90 2.68
C LYS A 147 -8.64 23.06 3.65
N GLY A 148 -7.37 23.35 3.90
CA GLY A 148 -6.97 24.61 4.55
C GLY A 148 -6.96 24.68 6.08
N GLY A 149 -6.77 23.59 6.83
CA GLY A 149 -6.49 23.71 8.26
C GLY A 149 -5.97 22.42 8.91
N ARG A 150 -4.97 22.54 9.80
CA ARG A 150 -4.23 21.38 10.34
C ARG A 150 -4.89 20.84 11.63
N HIS A 151 -5.76 19.83 11.54
CA HIS A 151 -5.85 18.83 12.64
C HIS A 151 -4.43 18.27 12.81
N ASP A 152 -3.85 18.43 13.97
CA ASP A 152 -2.45 18.09 14.25
C ASP A 152 -2.30 16.73 14.94
N GLY A 153 -3.43 16.07 15.22
CA GLY A 153 -3.48 14.79 15.92
C GLY A 153 -3.16 14.88 17.40
N ARG A 154 -3.31 16.08 17.99
CA ARG A 154 -3.10 16.30 19.43
C ARG A 154 -4.35 16.79 20.14
N GLN A 155 -5.38 17.25 19.43
CA GLN A 155 -6.65 17.64 20.07
C GLN A 155 -7.30 16.43 20.72
N ALA A 156 -7.83 16.61 21.93
CA ALA A 156 -8.60 15.57 22.60
C ALA A 156 -9.86 15.23 21.80
N LEU A 157 -10.55 16.26 21.28
CA LEU A 157 -11.70 16.13 20.39
C LEU A 157 -11.56 17.07 19.18
N SER A 158 -11.98 16.59 18.01
CA SER A 158 -12.32 17.39 16.84
C SER A 158 -13.64 16.90 16.25
N ILE A 159 -14.53 17.83 15.94
CA ILE A 159 -15.83 17.60 15.31
C ILE A 159 -15.81 18.24 13.92
N ARG A 160 -16.28 17.49 12.93
CA ARG A 160 -16.46 17.98 11.56
C ARG A 160 -17.88 17.70 11.11
N THR A 161 -18.54 18.70 10.55
CA THR A 161 -19.89 18.56 10.01
C THR A 161 -19.90 18.86 8.51
N VAL A 162 -20.60 18.01 7.76
CA VAL A 162 -20.84 18.22 6.32
C VAL A 162 -22.34 18.31 6.12
N HIS A 163 -22.78 19.47 5.66
CA HIS A 163 -24.18 19.81 5.45
C HIS A 163 -24.53 19.53 3.98
N LEU A 164 -25.51 18.66 3.78
CA LEU A 164 -25.99 18.18 2.49
C LEU A 164 -27.34 18.83 2.15
N ARG A 165 -27.85 18.56 0.95
CA ARG A 165 -29.18 19.06 0.55
C ARG A 165 -30.30 18.53 1.43
N ASP A 166 -30.16 17.30 1.91
CA ASP A 166 -31.18 16.50 2.60
C ASP A 166 -30.70 15.90 3.93
N ALA A 167 -29.46 16.13 4.33
CA ALA A 167 -28.84 15.43 5.45
C ALA A 167 -27.66 16.18 6.11
N CYS A 168 -27.19 15.65 7.23
CA CYS A 168 -25.99 16.12 7.91
C CYS A 168 -25.09 14.93 8.26
N VAL A 169 -23.81 15.02 7.87
CA VAL A 169 -22.78 14.03 8.24
C VAL A 169 -21.90 14.62 9.31
N ILE A 170 -21.80 13.95 10.46
CA ILE A 170 -21.02 14.39 11.61
C ILE A 170 -19.89 13.40 11.85
N GLN A 171 -18.66 13.88 11.82
CA GLN A 171 -17.46 13.13 12.15
C GLN A 171 -16.86 13.60 13.47
N PHE A 172 -16.70 12.68 14.41
CA PHE A 172 -15.97 12.84 15.65
C PHE A 172 -14.58 12.20 15.50
N ILE A 173 -13.55 12.93 15.88
CA ILE A 173 -12.17 12.48 15.95
C ILE A 173 -11.70 12.68 17.37
N VAL A 174 -11.44 11.59 18.08
CA VAL A 174 -11.07 11.62 19.48
C VAL A 174 -9.68 11.02 19.64
N GLN A 175 -8.83 11.65 20.44
CA GLN A 175 -7.55 11.07 20.78
C GLN A 175 -7.79 9.81 21.62
N HIS A 176 -7.29 8.65 21.18
CA HIS A 176 -7.66 7.38 21.81
C HIS A 176 -7.15 7.29 23.27
N ALA A 177 -6.12 8.04 23.66
CA ALA A 177 -5.73 8.15 25.07
C ALA A 177 -6.80 8.82 25.96
N LEU A 178 -7.73 9.60 25.40
CA LEU A 178 -8.86 10.16 26.14
C LEU A 178 -9.97 9.12 26.31
N SER A 179 -10.33 8.44 25.22
CA SER A 179 -11.42 7.47 25.26
C SER A 179 -11.34 6.39 24.20
N ASP A 180 -11.98 5.26 24.49
CA ASP A 180 -12.21 4.17 23.56
C ASP A 180 -13.50 4.36 22.73
N ALA A 181 -13.99 3.28 22.11
CA ALA A 181 -15.23 3.27 21.35
C ALA A 181 -16.47 3.61 22.20
N GLY A 182 -16.50 3.22 23.47
CA GLY A 182 -17.59 3.56 24.39
C GLY A 182 -17.61 5.06 24.66
N GLY A 183 -16.45 5.68 24.86
CA GLY A 183 -16.40 7.12 25.09
C GLY A 183 -16.71 7.98 23.87
N ILE A 184 -16.32 7.57 22.66
CA ILE A 184 -16.77 8.28 21.45
C ILE A 184 -18.28 8.14 21.22
N HIS A 185 -18.88 6.99 21.59
CA HIS A 185 -20.34 6.82 21.60
C HIS A 185 -20.99 7.79 22.58
N TRP A 186 -20.46 7.89 23.80
CA TRP A 186 -20.95 8.85 24.79
C TRP A 186 -20.85 10.29 24.28
N ILE A 187 -19.71 10.70 23.71
CA ILE A 187 -19.54 12.03 23.10
C ILE A 187 -20.59 12.28 22.02
N ALA A 188 -20.79 11.32 21.12
CA ALA A 188 -21.77 11.44 20.04
C ALA A 188 -23.22 11.53 20.57
N ARG A 189 -23.56 10.71 21.56
CA ARG A 189 -24.87 10.73 22.23
C ARG A 189 -25.14 12.07 22.90
N THR A 190 -24.19 12.57 23.68
CA THR A 190 -24.26 13.87 24.34
C THR A 190 -24.40 14.99 23.33
N TYR A 191 -23.61 14.96 22.25
CA TYR A 191 -23.72 15.94 21.17
C TYR A 191 -25.09 15.92 20.47
N CYS A 192 -25.65 14.74 20.22
CA CYS A 192 -26.99 14.60 19.64
C CYS A 192 -28.10 15.10 20.58
N ALA A 193 -27.96 14.86 21.89
CA ALA A 193 -28.88 15.39 22.90
C ALA A 193 -28.81 16.92 23.00
N LEU A 194 -27.61 17.51 22.89
CA LEU A 194 -27.41 18.96 22.83
C LEU A 194 -28.08 19.57 21.59
N LEU A 195 -27.93 18.96 20.41
CA LEU A 195 -28.63 19.38 19.18
C LEU A 195 -30.16 19.29 19.28
N SER A 196 -30.66 18.43 20.16
CA SER A 196 -32.10 18.23 20.42
C SER A 196 -32.63 19.09 21.56
N GLY A 197 -31.75 19.77 22.34
CA GLY A 197 -32.15 20.49 23.55
C GLY A 197 -32.60 19.59 24.71
N THR A 198 -32.25 18.30 24.68
CA THR A 198 -32.68 17.30 25.69
C THR A 198 -31.55 16.86 26.62
N HIS A 199 -30.40 17.52 26.56
CA HIS A 199 -29.23 17.11 27.34
C HIS A 199 -29.38 17.43 28.83
N SER A 200 -29.11 16.43 29.66
CA SER A 200 -28.86 16.57 31.10
C SER A 200 -27.41 16.21 31.40
N ARG A 201 -26.71 17.04 32.17
CA ARG A 201 -25.29 16.85 32.49
C ARG A 201 -25.04 15.59 33.32
N ASP A 202 -24.17 14.72 32.82
CA ASP A 202 -23.61 13.57 33.56
C ASP A 202 -22.48 14.05 34.52
N THR A 203 -22.44 13.54 35.76
CA THR A 203 -21.55 13.99 36.85
C THR A 203 -20.26 13.17 37.04
N ALA A 204 -20.09 12.02 36.38
CA ALA A 204 -18.89 11.19 36.52
C ALA A 204 -18.34 10.73 35.17
N ILE A 205 -17.57 11.60 34.51
CA ILE A 205 -17.07 11.33 33.16
C ILE A 205 -15.73 10.58 33.12
N ARG A 206 -14.83 10.78 34.09
CA ARG A 206 -13.48 10.20 34.09
C ARG A 206 -13.01 9.82 35.50
N PRO A 207 -13.44 8.65 36.01
CA PRO A 207 -13.04 8.16 37.32
C PRO A 207 -11.59 7.67 37.30
N GLU A 208 -11.03 7.43 38.49
CA GLU A 208 -9.68 6.88 38.63
C GLU A 208 -9.55 5.50 37.99
N PHE A 209 -8.40 5.20 37.42
CA PHE A 209 -8.06 3.83 37.08
C PHE A 209 -7.58 3.10 38.33
N GLN A 210 -8.41 2.20 38.85
CA GLN A 210 -8.06 1.36 40.00
C GLN A 210 -8.55 -0.06 39.75
N LEU A 211 -7.67 -1.05 39.88
CA LEU A 211 -8.04 -2.46 39.85
C LEU A 211 -8.77 -2.86 41.14
N LYS A 212 -9.68 -3.82 41.06
CA LYS A 212 -10.31 -4.38 42.25
C LYS A 212 -9.27 -5.09 43.14
N PRO A 213 -9.47 -5.11 44.48
CA PRO A 213 -8.52 -5.73 45.40
C PRO A 213 -8.24 -7.21 45.11
N ASP A 214 -9.27 -7.97 44.73
CA ASP A 214 -9.16 -9.39 44.36
C ASP A 214 -8.26 -9.61 43.13
N VAL A 215 -8.32 -8.71 42.14
CA VAL A 215 -7.45 -8.75 40.96
C VAL A 215 -5.99 -8.47 41.34
N ILE A 216 -5.76 -7.50 42.23
CA ILE A 216 -4.42 -7.16 42.71
C ILE A 216 -3.83 -8.31 43.52
N GLU A 217 -4.61 -8.92 44.42
CA GLU A 217 -4.21 -10.06 45.25
C GLU A 217 -3.92 -11.30 44.40
N ALA A 218 -4.74 -11.58 43.38
CA ALA A 218 -4.49 -12.64 42.42
C ALA A 218 -3.17 -12.44 41.66
N GLY A 219 -2.83 -11.21 41.27
CA GLY A 219 -1.54 -10.90 40.65
C GLY A 219 -0.36 -11.10 41.61
N ARG A 220 -0.47 -10.63 42.86
CA ARG A 220 0.59 -10.72 43.87
C ARG A 220 0.87 -12.14 44.32
N SER A 221 -0.16 -12.96 44.51
CA SER A 221 -0.01 -14.37 44.93
C SER A 221 0.83 -15.16 43.94
N VAL A 222 0.59 -14.98 42.63
CA VAL A 222 1.40 -15.61 41.58
C VAL A 222 2.80 -15.02 41.48
N ALA A 223 2.97 -13.72 41.74
CA ALA A 223 4.30 -13.09 41.73
C ALA A 223 5.16 -13.43 42.97
N ALA A 224 4.56 -13.89 44.07
CA ALA A 224 5.24 -14.26 45.30
C ALA A 224 5.69 -15.74 45.31
N ASP A 225 5.15 -16.55 44.42
CA ASP A 225 5.49 -17.96 44.26
C ASP A 225 6.28 -18.15 42.96
N ASP A 226 7.62 -18.19 43.07
CA ASP A 226 8.54 -18.32 41.94
C ASP A 226 8.31 -19.61 41.12
N ASP A 227 7.64 -20.62 41.70
CA ASP A 227 7.31 -21.88 41.03
C ASP A 227 5.99 -21.82 40.24
N THR A 228 5.15 -20.79 40.45
CA THR A 228 3.89 -20.66 39.70
C THR A 228 4.14 -20.04 38.32
N PRO A 229 3.86 -20.76 37.21
CA PRO A 229 4.10 -20.24 35.88
C PRO A 229 3.17 -19.06 35.55
N ASN A 230 3.72 -18.04 34.88
CA ASN A 230 2.94 -16.92 34.35
C ASN A 230 1.78 -17.38 33.45
N HIS A 231 0.67 -16.64 33.46
CA HIS A 231 -0.50 -16.99 32.68
C HIS A 231 -0.15 -17.03 31.17
N PRO A 232 -0.50 -18.10 30.42
CA PRO A 232 -0.04 -18.27 29.03
C PRO A 232 -0.37 -17.10 28.10
N ILE A 233 -1.53 -16.45 28.30
CA ILE A 233 -1.94 -15.27 27.52
C ILE A 233 -1.06 -14.05 27.86
N ALA A 234 -0.73 -13.84 29.13
CA ALA A 234 0.13 -12.73 29.56
C ALA A 234 1.58 -12.92 29.04
N VAL A 235 2.07 -14.16 28.99
CA VAL A 235 3.35 -14.50 28.36
C VAL A 235 3.32 -14.22 26.86
N ARG A 236 2.25 -14.61 26.15
CA ARG A 236 2.11 -14.29 24.72
C ARG A 236 1.99 -12.79 24.48
N TYR A 237 1.36 -12.05 25.39
CA TYR A 237 1.26 -10.59 25.31
C TYR A 237 2.66 -9.95 25.33
N SER A 238 3.51 -10.34 26.28
CA SER A 238 4.89 -9.81 26.39
C SER A 238 5.76 -10.16 25.17
N GLN A 239 5.51 -11.30 24.53
CA GLN A 239 6.17 -11.68 23.28
C GLN A 239 5.70 -10.83 22.07
N GLY A 240 4.45 -10.36 22.12
CA GLY A 240 3.77 -9.63 21.04
C GLY A 240 3.98 -8.11 21.05
N PHE A 241 4.27 -7.51 22.21
CA PHE A 241 4.45 -6.07 22.39
C PHE A 241 5.85 -5.74 22.90
N GLN A 242 6.46 -4.67 22.39
CA GLN A 242 7.77 -4.18 22.85
C GLN A 242 7.76 -2.67 23.03
N VAL A 243 8.40 -2.19 24.09
CA VAL A 243 8.52 -0.78 24.42
C VAL A 243 9.84 -0.25 23.86
N SER A 244 9.85 0.35 22.66
CA SER A 244 11.09 0.82 22.03
C SER A 244 10.88 1.84 20.90
N TRP A 245 11.56 3.00 21.01
CA TRP A 245 11.66 3.98 19.92
C TRP A 245 12.40 3.44 18.69
N ALA A 246 13.47 2.67 18.89
CA ALA A 246 14.22 2.07 17.79
C ALA A 246 13.36 1.11 16.98
N ARG A 247 12.56 0.26 17.65
CA ARG A 247 11.63 -0.66 16.97
C ARG A 247 10.52 0.07 16.24
N PHE A 248 10.00 1.16 16.83
CA PHE A 248 9.04 2.03 16.15
C PHE A 248 9.60 2.56 14.83
N LEU A 249 10.83 3.08 14.85
CA LEU A 249 11.51 3.60 13.66
C LEU A 249 11.78 2.50 12.62
N VAL A 250 12.21 1.31 13.05
CA VAL A 250 12.40 0.16 12.14
C VAL A 250 11.09 -0.26 11.48
N ALA A 251 10.00 -0.34 12.24
CA ALA A 251 8.68 -0.67 11.69
C ALA A 251 8.21 0.39 10.67
N TYR A 252 8.48 1.67 10.95
CA TYR A 252 8.25 2.75 10.00
C TYR A 252 9.02 2.58 8.70
N LEU A 253 10.33 2.36 8.76
CA LEU A 253 11.17 2.16 7.57
C LEU A 253 10.72 0.94 6.77
N ARG A 254 10.35 -0.14 7.44
CA ARG A 254 9.77 -1.33 6.80
C ARG A 254 8.46 -1.03 6.09
N GLN A 255 7.53 -0.30 6.71
CA GLN A 255 6.28 0.07 6.04
C GLN A 255 6.51 0.95 4.81
N ARG A 256 7.46 1.89 4.87
CA ARG A 256 7.87 2.70 3.72
C ARG A 256 8.42 1.82 2.59
N PHE A 257 9.30 0.88 2.93
CA PHE A 257 9.85 -0.08 1.98
C PHE A 257 8.75 -0.96 1.34
N TRP A 258 7.86 -1.55 2.16
CA TRP A 258 6.77 -2.40 1.66
C TRP A 258 5.71 -1.65 0.86
N ALA A 259 5.54 -0.34 1.06
CA ALA A 259 4.64 0.46 0.26
C ALA A 259 5.11 0.60 -1.20
N ILE A 260 6.39 0.34 -1.48
CA ILE A 260 7.04 0.48 -2.79
C ILE A 260 7.26 -0.89 -3.47
N CYS A 261 7.18 -2.02 -2.73
CA CYS A 261 7.34 -3.38 -3.28
C CYS A 261 6.02 -4.03 -3.79
N PRO A 262 6.05 -4.95 -4.79
CA PRO A 262 4.84 -5.56 -5.36
C PRO A 262 4.00 -6.50 -4.46
N THR A 263 2.69 -6.26 -4.58
CA THR A 263 1.44 -7.07 -4.39
C THR A 263 1.22 -8.13 -3.31
N SER A 264 2.06 -9.15 -3.04
CA SER A 264 1.61 -10.28 -2.18
C SER A 264 1.39 -9.92 -0.70
N ALA A 265 1.96 -8.80 -0.27
CA ALA A 265 1.80 -8.22 1.06
C ALA A 265 1.08 -6.86 1.04
N ARG A 266 0.39 -6.48 -0.05
CA ARG A 266 -0.23 -5.15 -0.16
C ARG A 266 -1.45 -5.03 0.75
N ARG A 267 -1.40 -4.08 1.68
CA ARG A 267 -2.50 -3.78 2.60
C ARG A 267 -3.45 -2.77 1.97
N VAL A 268 -4.72 -3.13 1.87
CA VAL A 268 -5.76 -2.32 1.25
C VAL A 268 -6.84 -2.02 2.27
N ARG A 269 -7.30 -0.76 2.27
CA ARG A 269 -8.38 -0.31 3.13
C ARG A 269 -9.71 -0.66 2.45
N ARG A 270 -10.57 -1.42 3.11
CA ARG A 270 -11.91 -1.81 2.61
C ARG A 270 -12.90 -1.93 3.76
N MET A 271 -14.18 -2.00 3.38
CA MET A 271 -15.30 -2.34 4.24
C MET A 271 -16.08 -3.48 3.59
N LEU A 272 -16.46 -4.50 4.37
CA LEU A 272 -17.18 -5.69 3.93
C LEU A 272 -18.45 -5.83 4.76
N PHE A 273 -19.58 -6.04 4.09
CA PHE A 273 -20.83 -6.42 4.73
C PHE A 273 -20.95 -7.94 4.87
N VAL A 274 -21.26 -8.41 6.07
CA VAL A 274 -21.62 -9.80 6.37
C VAL A 274 -23.10 -9.83 6.74
N PRO A 275 -23.98 -10.43 5.90
CA PRO A 275 -25.41 -10.51 6.18
C PRO A 275 -25.73 -11.38 7.39
N GLN A 276 -26.86 -11.10 8.04
CA GLN A 276 -27.30 -11.84 9.23
C GLN A 276 -27.59 -13.32 8.92
N SER A 277 -28.14 -13.67 7.75
CA SER A 277 -28.38 -15.08 7.35
C SER A 277 -27.15 -15.99 7.49
N TRP A 278 -25.96 -15.49 7.15
CA TRP A 278 -24.71 -16.24 7.29
C TRP A 278 -24.39 -16.56 8.75
N ILE A 279 -24.57 -15.56 9.61
CA ILE A 279 -24.31 -15.68 11.04
C ILE A 279 -25.36 -16.59 11.69
N ASP A 280 -26.62 -16.46 11.30
CA ASP A 280 -27.71 -17.33 11.74
C ASP A 280 -27.41 -18.79 11.34
N GLY A 281 -26.93 -19.02 10.12
CA GLY A 281 -26.51 -20.34 9.64
C GLY A 281 -25.36 -20.92 10.47
N TRP A 282 -24.31 -20.14 10.73
CA TRP A 282 -23.21 -20.56 11.60
C TRP A 282 -23.65 -20.81 13.05
N MET A 283 -24.55 -19.97 13.58
CA MET A 283 -25.15 -20.14 14.90
C MET A 283 -25.97 -21.43 14.98
N ALA A 284 -26.76 -21.75 13.94
CA ALA A 284 -27.52 -22.99 13.87
C ALA A 284 -26.59 -24.22 13.82
N GLN A 285 -25.52 -24.15 13.04
CA GLN A 285 -24.49 -25.21 12.99
C GLN A 285 -23.83 -25.41 14.35
N ALA A 286 -23.44 -24.34 15.06
CA ALA A 286 -22.88 -24.43 16.40
C ALA A 286 -23.86 -25.09 17.39
N ARG A 287 -25.13 -24.66 17.39
CA ARG A 287 -26.18 -25.23 18.23
C ARG A 287 -26.41 -26.71 17.95
N SER A 288 -26.43 -27.12 16.67
CA SER A 288 -26.58 -28.52 16.26
C SER A 288 -25.46 -29.43 16.81
N ARG A 289 -24.28 -28.87 17.06
CA ARG A 289 -23.12 -29.56 17.62
C ARG A 289 -23.00 -29.42 19.13
N GLY A 290 -23.95 -28.75 19.78
CA GLY A 290 -23.91 -28.47 21.22
C GLY A 290 -22.80 -27.49 21.63
N VAL A 291 -22.23 -26.74 20.69
CA VAL A 291 -21.13 -25.81 20.93
C VAL A 291 -21.68 -24.43 21.30
N GLN A 292 -21.30 -23.93 22.48
CA GLN A 292 -21.70 -22.61 22.96
C GLN A 292 -20.74 -21.52 22.47
N VAL A 293 -21.22 -20.68 21.54
CA VAL A 293 -20.52 -19.52 20.98
C VAL A 293 -21.50 -18.36 20.79
N THR A 294 -20.97 -17.15 20.60
CA THR A 294 -21.75 -15.97 20.20
C THR A 294 -21.49 -15.61 18.74
N GLU A 295 -22.36 -14.77 18.18
CA GLU A 295 -22.20 -14.21 16.83
C GLU A 295 -20.83 -13.53 16.63
N HIS A 296 -20.31 -12.86 17.67
CA HIS A 296 -19.01 -12.22 17.59
C HIS A 296 -17.86 -13.23 17.58
N ASP A 297 -17.98 -14.37 18.25
CA ASP A 297 -16.95 -15.42 18.17
C ASP A 297 -16.88 -15.99 16.76
N LEU A 298 -18.04 -16.24 16.15
CA LEU A 298 -18.16 -16.70 14.77
C LEU A 298 -17.59 -15.68 13.79
N LEU A 299 -17.86 -14.38 14.00
CA LEU A 299 -17.31 -13.31 13.16
C LEU A 299 -15.77 -13.23 13.29
N MET A 300 -15.22 -13.40 14.50
CA MET A 300 -13.77 -13.47 14.68
C MET A 300 -13.16 -14.74 14.08
N ALA A 301 -13.86 -15.88 14.17
CA ALA A 301 -13.44 -17.13 13.55
C ALA A 301 -13.42 -17.04 12.02
N PHE A 302 -14.44 -16.44 11.43
CA PHE A 302 -14.50 -16.12 10.00
C PHE A 302 -13.28 -15.31 9.54
N VAL A 303 -12.92 -14.27 10.28
CA VAL A 303 -11.72 -13.47 10.00
C VAL A 303 -10.44 -14.30 10.20
N TYR A 304 -10.37 -15.10 11.26
CA TYR A 304 -9.22 -15.96 11.54
C TYR A 304 -8.96 -16.94 10.40
N GLN A 305 -9.98 -17.69 9.99
CA GLN A 305 -9.91 -18.69 8.93
C GLN A 305 -9.46 -18.04 7.61
N SER A 306 -9.98 -16.85 7.31
CA SER A 306 -9.57 -16.07 6.14
C SER A 306 -8.14 -15.53 6.22
N ALA A 307 -7.66 -15.18 7.41
CA ALA A 307 -6.34 -14.59 7.62
C ALA A 307 -5.21 -15.63 7.68
N PHE A 308 -5.49 -16.81 8.22
CA PHE A 308 -4.48 -17.82 8.58
C PHE A 308 -4.73 -19.16 7.88
N THR A 309 -4.64 -19.19 6.55
CA THR A 309 -4.71 -20.43 5.75
C THR A 309 -3.60 -21.43 6.14
N PRO A 310 -3.75 -22.75 5.90
CA PRO A 310 -2.71 -23.76 6.18
C PRO A 310 -1.31 -23.41 5.65
N ALA A 311 -1.21 -22.89 4.41
CA ALA A 311 0.07 -22.44 3.85
C ALA A 311 0.67 -21.20 4.55
N ALA A 312 -0.17 -20.29 5.06
CA ALA A 312 0.26 -19.14 5.85
C ALA A 312 0.73 -19.59 7.24
N LYS A 313 0.00 -20.54 7.84
CA LYS A 313 0.37 -21.22 9.08
C LYS A 313 1.76 -21.83 8.92
N ALA A 314 1.98 -22.74 7.96
CA ALA A 314 3.28 -23.40 7.70
C ALA A 314 4.48 -22.44 7.55
N LYS A 315 4.25 -21.19 7.11
CA LYS A 315 5.28 -20.12 7.02
C LYS A 315 5.48 -19.32 8.33
N GLY A 316 5.02 -19.82 9.47
CA GLY A 316 5.18 -19.16 10.77
C GLY A 316 4.17 -18.04 11.07
N ALA A 317 3.06 -17.93 10.32
CA ALA A 317 2.00 -16.95 10.60
C ALA A 317 1.13 -17.29 11.84
N HIS A 318 1.46 -18.37 12.56
CA HIS A 318 0.69 -18.98 13.65
C HIS A 318 0.42 -18.11 14.90
N THR A 319 0.79 -16.83 14.91
CA THR A 319 0.69 -15.96 16.10
C THR A 319 0.01 -14.61 15.80
N GLY A 320 -0.87 -14.57 14.80
CA GLY A 320 -1.28 -13.31 14.19
C GLY A 320 -2.58 -12.67 14.68
N LEU A 321 -3.55 -13.41 15.25
CA LEU A 321 -4.82 -12.80 15.69
C LEU A 321 -4.70 -12.23 17.09
N THR A 322 -5.10 -10.99 17.25
CA THR A 322 -5.28 -10.33 18.55
C THR A 322 -6.65 -9.68 18.58
N PHE A 323 -7.37 -9.73 19.69
CA PHE A 323 -8.62 -8.99 19.85
C PHE A 323 -8.58 -8.07 21.07
N THR A 324 -9.34 -6.98 21.05
CA THR A 324 -9.47 -6.07 22.19
C THR A 324 -10.50 -6.58 23.19
N LEU A 325 -10.12 -6.71 24.46
CA LEU A 325 -10.99 -7.08 25.58
C LEU A 325 -11.21 -5.87 26.49
N ASN A 326 -12.47 -5.57 26.78
CA ASN A 326 -12.84 -4.60 27.81
C ASN A 326 -12.70 -5.23 29.21
N ILE A 327 -11.92 -4.60 30.08
CA ILE A 327 -11.60 -5.03 31.45
C ILE A 327 -12.30 -4.18 32.51
N GLN A 328 -13.27 -3.34 32.16
CA GLN A 328 -14.07 -2.56 33.12
C GLN A 328 -14.62 -3.41 34.28
N PRO A 329 -15.06 -4.68 34.09
CA PRO A 329 -15.49 -5.54 35.21
C PRO A 329 -14.42 -5.83 36.27
N HIS A 330 -13.13 -5.63 35.94
CA HIS A 330 -11.98 -5.81 36.83
C HIS A 330 -11.53 -4.51 37.51
N LEU A 331 -12.17 -3.39 37.20
CA LEU A 331 -11.88 -2.10 37.83
C LEU A 331 -12.80 -1.89 39.04
N ALA A 332 -12.23 -1.29 40.08
CA ALA A 332 -12.96 -0.82 41.26
C ALA A 332 -13.73 0.48 40.98
N SER A 333 -13.28 1.25 40.00
CA SER A 333 -13.95 2.47 39.59
C SER A 333 -15.26 2.21 38.88
N VAL A 334 -16.23 3.10 39.11
CA VAL A 334 -17.46 3.16 38.34
C VAL A 334 -17.14 3.28 36.83
N PRO A 335 -17.97 2.72 35.93
CA PRO A 335 -17.78 2.91 34.50
C PRO A 335 -17.75 4.40 34.14
N GLY A 336 -16.59 4.86 33.65
CA GLY A 336 -16.40 6.22 33.16
C GLY A 336 -16.71 6.33 31.68
N ALA A 337 -17.26 7.47 31.27
CA ALA A 337 -17.49 7.76 29.86
C ALA A 337 -16.18 7.98 29.07
N LEU A 338 -15.17 8.61 29.67
CA LEU A 338 -13.92 9.00 29.02
C LEU A 338 -12.74 8.23 29.64
N THR A 339 -12.77 6.90 29.52
CA THR A 339 -11.70 6.00 29.97
C THR A 339 -11.30 5.02 28.87
N ASN A 340 -10.21 4.28 29.10
CA ASN A 340 -9.74 3.21 28.20
C ASN A 340 -9.48 1.90 28.96
N PRO A 341 -10.53 1.23 29.47
CA PRO A 341 -10.39 0.00 30.25
C PRO A 341 -10.26 -1.19 29.31
N TRP A 342 -9.23 -1.25 28.46
CA TRP A 342 -9.06 -2.35 27.52
C TRP A 342 -7.64 -2.88 27.43
N ILE A 343 -7.51 -4.16 27.11
CA ILE A 343 -6.26 -4.83 26.81
C ILE A 343 -6.36 -5.57 25.48
N ASN A 344 -5.22 -5.82 24.84
CA ASN A 344 -5.15 -6.68 23.67
C ASN A 344 -4.92 -8.13 24.12
N VAL A 345 -5.66 -9.07 23.56
CA VAL A 345 -5.58 -10.50 23.89
C VAL A 345 -5.11 -11.27 22.65
N PRO A 346 -3.89 -11.81 22.65
CA PRO A 346 -3.42 -12.66 21.55
C PRO A 346 -4.11 -14.03 21.60
N VAL A 347 -4.56 -14.50 20.44
CA VAL A 347 -5.18 -15.83 20.30
C VAL A 347 -4.09 -16.86 19.99
N ALA A 348 -4.07 -17.96 20.74
CA ALA A 348 -3.17 -19.07 20.44
C ALA A 348 -3.56 -19.72 19.10
N PRO A 349 -2.61 -20.24 18.31
CA PRO A 349 -2.95 -21.01 17.12
C PRO A 349 -3.81 -22.21 17.50
N VAL A 350 -4.86 -22.45 16.72
CA VAL A 350 -5.66 -23.67 16.82
C VAL A 350 -4.75 -24.83 16.42
N ALA A 351 -4.54 -25.79 17.33
CA ALA A 351 -3.72 -26.97 17.05
C ALA A 351 -4.41 -27.82 15.98
N PRO A 352 -3.67 -28.40 15.02
CA PRO A 352 -4.25 -29.41 14.13
C PRO A 352 -4.63 -30.64 14.96
N GLY A 353 -5.92 -30.77 15.28
CA GLY A 353 -6.49 -31.91 16.01
C GLY A 353 -6.92 -33.02 15.06
N MET A 354 -6.73 -34.27 15.48
CA MET A 354 -6.84 -35.55 14.74
C MET A 354 -8.22 -35.91 14.12
N SER A 355 -8.96 -35.00 13.50
CA SER A 355 -10.24 -35.33 12.86
C SER A 355 -10.51 -34.42 11.67
N SER A 356 -10.14 -34.91 10.48
CA SER A 356 -10.43 -34.36 9.14
C SER A 356 -9.78 -33.02 8.78
N ALA A 357 -9.31 -32.94 7.54
CA ALA A 357 -8.35 -31.96 7.03
C ALA A 357 -8.93 -30.58 6.69
N SER A 358 -9.87 -30.09 7.50
CA SER A 358 -10.51 -28.78 7.36
C SER A 358 -10.69 -28.16 8.74
N GLU A 359 -10.07 -27.00 8.98
CA GLU A 359 -10.34 -26.23 10.20
C GLU A 359 -11.75 -25.65 10.12
N ASP A 360 -12.70 -26.31 10.79
CA ASP A 360 -14.08 -25.86 10.83
C ASP A 360 -14.21 -24.51 11.57
N LEU A 361 -15.01 -23.60 11.00
CA LEU A 361 -15.28 -22.27 11.56
C LEU A 361 -15.82 -22.38 12.99
N ILE A 362 -16.63 -23.39 13.29
CA ILE A 362 -17.22 -23.59 14.62
C ILE A 362 -16.16 -23.93 15.67
N ASP A 363 -15.18 -24.76 15.32
CA ASP A 363 -14.11 -25.14 16.24
C ASP A 363 -13.17 -23.96 16.54
N ILE A 364 -12.87 -23.16 15.50
CA ILE A 364 -12.13 -21.91 15.66
C ILE A 364 -12.90 -20.94 16.59
N ALA A 365 -14.21 -20.81 16.41
CA ALA A 365 -15.04 -19.95 17.27
C ALA A 365 -15.07 -20.44 18.72
N HIS A 366 -15.15 -21.77 18.93
CA HIS A 366 -15.08 -22.35 20.27
C HIS A 366 -13.73 -22.07 20.95
N HIS A 367 -12.62 -22.25 20.23
CA HIS A 367 -11.28 -21.91 20.72
C HIS A 367 -11.13 -20.43 21.08
N ILE A 368 -11.69 -19.53 20.27
CA ILE A 368 -11.71 -18.09 20.56
C ILE A 368 -12.55 -17.80 21.82
N ARG A 369 -13.71 -18.44 21.98
CA ARG A 369 -14.56 -18.32 23.17
C ARG A 369 -13.82 -18.76 24.44
N GLN A 370 -13.13 -19.90 24.40
CA GLN A 370 -12.27 -20.36 25.50
C GLN A 370 -11.16 -19.34 25.79
N THR A 371 -10.50 -18.80 24.77
CA THR A 371 -9.47 -17.76 24.92
C THR A 371 -10.03 -16.51 25.62
N ILE A 372 -11.25 -16.06 25.27
CA ILE A 372 -11.92 -14.94 25.95
C ILE A 372 -12.15 -15.26 27.44
N GLN A 373 -12.62 -16.46 27.77
CA GLN A 373 -12.87 -16.87 29.15
C GLN A 373 -11.58 -16.89 29.96
N HIS A 374 -10.49 -17.46 29.42
CA HIS A 374 -9.18 -17.45 30.06
C HIS A 374 -8.60 -16.04 30.22
N ALA A 375 -8.78 -15.16 29.23
CA ALA A 375 -8.29 -13.78 29.30
C ALA A 375 -8.99 -12.92 30.37
N ARG A 376 -10.18 -13.33 30.82
CA ARG A 376 -10.91 -12.71 31.95
C ARG A 376 -10.43 -13.20 33.32
N ASN A 377 -9.48 -14.14 33.38
CA ASN A 377 -8.90 -14.54 34.65
C ASN A 377 -8.22 -13.34 35.34
N PRO A 378 -8.53 -13.04 36.61
CA PRO A 378 -7.90 -11.93 37.36
C PRO A 378 -6.37 -11.93 37.32
N VAL A 379 -5.73 -13.11 37.40
CA VAL A 379 -4.27 -13.27 37.28
C VAL A 379 -3.77 -12.78 35.92
N CYS A 380 -4.46 -13.18 34.84
CA CYS A 380 -4.09 -12.77 33.48
C CYS A 380 -4.20 -11.25 33.31
N VAL A 381 -5.28 -10.64 33.82
CA VAL A 381 -5.50 -9.19 33.73
C VAL A 381 -4.42 -8.45 34.53
N ALA A 382 -4.16 -8.85 35.78
CA ALA A 382 -3.14 -8.24 36.63
C ALA A 382 -1.75 -8.27 35.96
N GLN A 383 -1.32 -9.45 35.49
CA GLN A 383 -0.02 -9.61 34.82
C GLN A 383 0.11 -8.79 33.53
N ILE A 384 -0.97 -8.61 32.76
CA ILE A 384 -0.94 -7.75 31.56
C ILE A 384 -0.87 -6.27 31.97
N ILE A 385 -1.58 -5.83 33.02
CA ILE A 385 -1.49 -4.47 33.53
C ILE A 385 -0.09 -4.16 34.05
N ASP A 386 0.56 -5.08 34.75
CA ASP A 386 1.94 -4.92 35.24
C ASP A 386 2.93 -4.66 34.09
N GLN A 387 2.70 -5.28 32.93
CA GLN A 387 3.50 -5.03 31.72
C GLN A 387 3.31 -3.61 31.13
N HIS A 388 2.26 -2.89 31.53
CA HIS A 388 2.01 -1.50 31.11
C HIS A 388 2.61 -0.46 32.07
N LEU A 389 2.88 -0.81 33.32
CA LEU A 389 3.44 0.13 34.32
C LEU A 389 4.79 0.75 33.91
N PRO A 390 5.72 0.03 33.22
CA PRO A 390 6.97 0.62 32.74
C PRO A 390 6.80 1.55 31.53
N VAL A 391 5.63 1.56 30.89
CA VAL A 391 5.37 2.33 29.66
C VAL A 391 5.14 3.81 30.02
N ARG A 392 6.24 4.55 30.17
CA ARG A 392 6.21 6.00 30.40
C ARG A 392 6.30 6.77 29.08
N ASP A 393 7.51 7.03 28.61
CA ASP A 393 7.75 7.92 27.46
C ASP A 393 8.09 7.19 26.17
N THR A 394 8.31 5.88 26.26
CA THR A 394 8.69 5.03 25.13
C THR A 394 7.45 4.34 24.54
N PRO A 395 7.25 4.36 23.21
CA PRO A 395 6.08 3.78 22.59
C PRO A 395 6.05 2.27 22.74
N ALA A 396 4.88 1.73 23.08
CA ALA A 396 4.57 0.31 22.95
C ALA A 396 4.26 0.02 21.48
N VAL A 397 5.03 -0.89 20.86
CA VAL A 397 4.92 -1.24 19.44
C VAL A 397 4.66 -2.73 19.32
N PRO A 398 3.63 -3.16 18.57
CA PRO A 398 3.46 -4.57 18.25
C PRO A 398 4.68 -5.09 17.49
N ARG A 399 5.26 -6.22 17.91
CA ARG A 399 6.51 -6.78 17.34
C ARG A 399 6.40 -7.12 15.85
N GLY A 400 5.19 -7.45 15.39
CA GLY A 400 4.86 -7.73 14.00
C GLY A 400 4.47 -6.50 13.16
N TYR A 401 4.49 -5.30 13.74
CA TYR A 401 4.10 -4.08 13.05
C TYR A 401 5.05 -3.78 11.88
N GLY A 402 4.49 -3.58 10.68
CA GLY A 402 5.26 -3.44 9.44
C GLY A 402 5.87 -4.73 8.89
N SER A 403 5.43 -5.91 9.36
CA SER A 403 5.81 -7.21 8.77
C SER A 403 5.14 -7.45 7.41
N ARG A 404 5.64 -8.40 6.60
CA ARG A 404 4.91 -8.92 5.43
C ARG A 404 3.80 -9.90 5.81
N THR A 405 4.00 -10.65 6.88
CA THR A 405 3.03 -11.63 7.40
C THR A 405 1.87 -10.92 8.06
N PRO A 406 0.61 -11.30 7.80
CA PRO A 406 -0.56 -10.65 8.39
C PRO A 406 -0.60 -10.84 9.92
N ARG A 407 -0.86 -9.74 10.64
CA ARG A 407 -1.02 -9.71 12.11
C ARG A 407 -2.34 -9.02 12.46
N VAL A 408 -3.45 -9.74 12.26
CA VAL A 408 -4.79 -9.16 12.36
C VAL A 408 -5.13 -8.78 13.81
N ALA A 409 -5.40 -7.50 14.04
CA ALA A 409 -5.92 -6.98 15.30
C ALA A 409 -7.40 -6.59 15.15
N LEU A 410 -8.30 -7.26 15.89
CA LEU A 410 -9.73 -7.04 15.86
C LEU A 410 -10.21 -6.20 17.05
N THR A 411 -10.95 -5.12 16.75
CA THR A 411 -11.66 -4.31 17.74
C THR A 411 -13.16 -4.35 17.47
N SER A 412 -13.97 -4.57 18.51
CA SER A 412 -15.41 -4.77 18.39
C SER A 412 -16.18 -3.54 18.85
N TRP A 413 -16.99 -2.99 17.96
CA TRP A 413 -17.91 -1.87 18.23
C TRP A 413 -19.37 -2.35 18.18
N CYS A 414 -19.60 -3.65 18.05
CA CYS A 414 -20.93 -4.24 17.81
C CYS A 414 -21.91 -4.09 18.99
N HIS A 415 -21.41 -3.91 20.21
CA HIS A 415 -22.23 -3.78 21.42
C HIS A 415 -22.76 -2.35 21.62
N LEU A 416 -22.26 -1.36 20.87
CA LEU A 416 -22.60 0.04 21.06
C LEU A 416 -23.83 0.40 20.20
N PRO A 417 -24.85 1.09 20.78
CA PRO A 417 -26.10 1.38 20.08
C PRO A 417 -25.95 2.60 19.16
N TRP A 418 -25.18 2.45 18.08
CA TRP A 418 -24.89 3.53 17.14
C TRP A 418 -26.13 4.08 16.44
N TYR A 419 -27.04 3.19 16.02
CA TYR A 419 -28.31 3.55 15.40
C TYR A 419 -29.39 3.95 16.42
N GLY A 420 -29.06 3.90 17.71
CA GLY A 420 -29.88 4.45 18.79
C GLY A 420 -29.58 5.92 19.09
N LEU A 421 -28.58 6.53 18.44
CA LEU A 421 -28.39 7.97 18.49
C LEU A 421 -29.62 8.68 17.92
N ASN A 422 -30.03 9.80 18.51
CA ASN A 422 -31.24 10.51 18.11
C ASN A 422 -31.02 12.02 18.10
N VAL A 423 -31.37 12.66 16.99
CA VAL A 423 -31.44 14.12 16.89
C VAL A 423 -32.85 14.50 16.46
N ARG A 424 -33.62 15.14 17.36
CA ARG A 424 -34.99 15.61 17.07
C ARG A 424 -35.90 14.51 16.50
N GLY A 425 -35.85 13.30 17.04
CA GLY A 425 -36.61 12.14 16.56
C GLY A 425 -35.95 11.38 15.41
N THR A 426 -34.87 11.89 14.81
CA THR A 426 -34.18 11.29 13.66
C THR A 426 -32.99 10.43 14.10
N THR A 427 -32.89 9.21 13.59
CA THR A 427 -31.77 8.28 13.87
C THR A 427 -30.79 8.22 12.69
N PRO A 428 -29.53 7.80 12.92
CA PRO A 428 -28.58 7.61 11.84
C PRO A 428 -29.04 6.57 10.83
N ILE A 429 -28.70 6.79 9.56
CA ILE A 429 -28.89 5.77 8.53
C ILE A 429 -27.61 5.01 8.22
N PHE A 430 -26.45 5.62 8.50
CA PHE A 430 -25.15 5.02 8.27
C PHE A 430 -24.15 5.46 9.34
N VAL A 431 -23.38 4.50 9.84
CA VAL A 431 -22.33 4.74 10.84
C VAL A 431 -21.04 4.06 10.40
N LEU A 432 -19.95 4.82 10.46
CA LEU A 432 -18.61 4.34 10.16
C LEU A 432 -17.68 4.59 11.35
N GLY A 433 -17.29 3.52 12.02
CA GLY A 433 -16.37 3.53 13.15
C GLY A 433 -15.02 2.93 12.79
N ASN A 434 -13.91 3.62 13.09
CA ASN A 434 -12.59 3.10 12.79
C ASN A 434 -11.48 3.72 13.65
N THR A 435 -10.53 2.89 14.09
CA THR A 435 -9.31 3.33 14.76
C THR A 435 -8.19 3.60 13.75
N ARG A 436 -7.44 4.70 13.93
CA ARG A 436 -6.30 5.09 13.08
C ARG A 436 -5.12 5.44 13.94
N LEU A 437 -3.92 5.45 13.34
CA LEU A 437 -2.81 6.20 13.94
C LEU A 437 -3.09 7.68 13.89
N SER A 438 -2.55 8.39 14.87
CA SER A 438 -2.67 9.84 14.96
C SER A 438 -2.16 10.54 13.72
N ARG A 439 -2.69 11.73 13.45
CA ARG A 439 -2.35 12.48 12.24
C ARG A 439 -0.85 12.83 12.13
N SER A 440 -0.16 12.97 13.26
CA SER A 440 1.30 13.19 13.29
C SER A 440 2.05 11.98 12.70
N LEU A 441 1.67 10.76 13.06
CA LEU A 441 2.27 9.53 12.55
C LEU A 441 1.90 9.27 11.09
N THR A 442 0.64 9.48 10.72
CA THR A 442 0.20 9.27 9.33
C THR A 442 0.79 10.27 8.35
N LYS A 443 1.08 11.52 8.76
CA LYS A 443 1.85 12.48 7.95
C LYS A 443 3.27 12.01 7.66
N MET A 444 3.87 11.26 8.57
CA MET A 444 5.16 10.63 8.33
C MET A 444 5.06 9.44 7.38
N GLY A 445 3.86 9.04 6.93
CA GLY A 445 3.65 7.91 6.01
C GLY A 445 3.45 6.57 6.72
N VAL A 446 3.40 6.56 8.06
CA VAL A 446 3.07 5.37 8.86
C VAL A 446 1.57 5.08 8.75
N ARG A 447 1.15 3.83 8.59
CA ARG A 447 -0.28 3.45 8.53
C ARG A 447 -0.58 2.29 9.46
N MET A 448 -1.76 2.33 10.08
CA MET A 448 -2.26 1.18 10.86
C MET A 448 -2.61 0.05 9.90
N ASP A 449 -1.68 -0.87 9.71
CA ASP A 449 -1.84 -2.09 8.94
C ASP A 449 -2.34 -3.22 9.85
N ASP A 450 -3.09 -4.13 9.25
CA ASP A 450 -3.67 -5.33 9.84
C ASP A 450 -4.68 -5.09 10.98
N GLY A 451 -5.15 -3.85 11.18
CA GLY A 451 -6.28 -3.53 12.06
C GLY A 451 -7.63 -3.71 11.37
N LEU A 452 -8.59 -4.35 12.04
CA LEU A 452 -9.98 -4.53 11.64
C LEU A 452 -10.93 -4.12 12.78
N THR A 453 -11.97 -3.38 12.43
CA THR A 453 -13.08 -2.97 13.31
C THR A 453 -14.36 -3.65 12.86
N THR A 454 -15.10 -4.23 13.79
CA THR A 454 -16.43 -4.80 13.53
C THR A 454 -17.51 -3.88 14.10
N CYS A 455 -18.54 -3.59 13.31
CA CYS A 455 -19.68 -2.77 13.71
C CYS A 455 -20.97 -3.46 13.30
N LYS A 456 -22.01 -3.33 14.12
CA LYS A 456 -23.34 -3.82 13.77
C LYS A 456 -23.94 -2.95 12.66
N ALA A 457 -24.67 -3.54 11.71
CA ALA A 457 -25.40 -2.81 10.69
C ALA A 457 -26.79 -2.37 11.19
N ARG A 458 -27.41 -1.40 10.51
CA ARG A 458 -28.75 -0.90 10.84
C ARG A 458 -29.77 -2.02 10.69
N VAL A 459 -30.74 -2.11 11.60
CA VAL A 459 -31.86 -3.07 11.50
C VAL A 459 -32.72 -2.72 10.28
N SER A 460 -33.13 -3.72 9.50
CA SER A 460 -34.04 -3.51 8.37
C SER A 460 -35.46 -3.30 8.91
N ALA A 461 -36.09 -2.18 8.57
CA ALA A 461 -37.47 -1.89 8.97
C ALA A 461 -38.53 -2.69 8.17
N ARG A 462 -38.14 -3.52 7.19
CA ARG A 462 -39.06 -4.07 6.17
C ARG A 462 -39.44 -5.54 6.31
N THR A 463 -38.92 -6.29 7.29
CA THR A 463 -39.41 -7.66 7.56
C THR A 463 -40.59 -7.62 8.53
N GLY A 464 -41.70 -7.01 8.09
CA GLY A 464 -43.00 -7.28 8.69
C GLY A 464 -43.57 -8.52 8.02
N ASN A 465 -43.73 -9.62 8.77
CA ASN A 465 -44.53 -10.75 8.29
C ASN A 465 -45.97 -10.27 8.02
N ALA A 466 -46.61 -10.88 7.02
CA ALA A 466 -48.02 -10.64 6.70
C ALA A 466 -48.99 -10.98 7.86
N ASP A 467 -48.49 -11.62 8.92
CA ASP A 467 -49.29 -12.16 10.04
C ASP A 467 -49.34 -11.27 11.29
N GLY A 468 -48.97 -9.98 11.21
CA GLY A 468 -49.25 -9.02 12.28
C GLY A 468 -48.54 -9.24 13.63
N GLY A 469 -47.63 -10.21 13.72
CA GLY A 469 -46.73 -10.38 14.85
C GLY A 469 -45.67 -9.27 14.87
N ARG A 470 -45.55 -8.56 16.00
CA ARG A 470 -44.42 -7.67 16.29
C ARG A 470 -43.15 -8.51 16.43
N ASP A 471 -42.53 -8.89 15.33
CA ASP A 471 -41.14 -9.32 15.35
C ASP A 471 -40.26 -8.06 15.47
N GLU A 472 -39.53 -7.98 16.58
CA GLU A 472 -38.43 -7.02 16.76
C GLU A 472 -37.51 -7.13 15.54
N GLY A 473 -37.42 -6.05 14.74
CA GLY A 473 -36.86 -6.08 13.39
C GLY A 473 -35.57 -6.90 13.27
N ARG A 474 -35.53 -7.79 12.28
CA ARG A 474 -34.38 -8.67 12.04
C ARG A 474 -33.15 -7.82 11.72
N GLN A 475 -32.06 -8.09 12.44
CA GLN A 475 -30.79 -7.39 12.28
C GLN A 475 -30.27 -7.57 10.85
N ALA A 476 -29.70 -6.53 10.23
CA ALA A 476 -29.19 -6.65 8.86
C ALA A 476 -27.86 -7.41 8.77
N GLY A 477 -27.08 -7.46 9.86
CA GLY A 477 -25.78 -8.12 9.92
C GLY A 477 -24.67 -7.20 10.44
N TYR A 478 -23.46 -7.35 9.90
CA TYR A 478 -22.24 -6.72 10.41
C TYR A 478 -21.40 -6.11 9.32
N TRP A 479 -20.76 -4.99 9.66
CA TRP A 479 -19.71 -4.37 8.86
C TRP A 479 -18.34 -4.71 9.45
N LEU A 480 -17.45 -5.24 8.62
CA LEU A 480 -16.02 -5.30 8.90
C LEU A 480 -15.30 -4.19 8.14
N GLN A 481 -14.50 -3.39 8.81
CA GLN A 481 -13.71 -2.33 8.18
C GLN A 481 -12.28 -2.37 8.66
N GLY A 482 -11.33 -2.14 7.76
CA GLY A 482 -9.96 -1.87 8.17
C GLY A 482 -8.98 -1.97 7.03
N ARG A 483 -7.72 -2.26 7.35
CA ARG A 483 -6.62 -2.27 6.38
C ARG A 483 -5.80 -3.55 6.51
N VAL A 484 -6.24 -4.61 5.85
CA VAL A 484 -5.54 -5.91 5.80
C VAL A 484 -5.06 -6.23 4.39
N ASN A 485 -4.32 -7.33 4.25
CA ASN A 485 -3.86 -7.86 2.97
C ASN A 485 -5.04 -8.08 2.00
N LYS A 486 -4.86 -7.72 0.72
CA LYS A 486 -5.90 -7.89 -0.33
C LYS A 486 -6.39 -9.34 -0.47
N GLY A 487 -5.52 -10.32 -0.28
CA GLY A 487 -5.86 -11.75 -0.29
C GLY A 487 -6.79 -12.14 0.85
N ILE A 488 -6.64 -11.54 2.04
CA ILE A 488 -7.55 -11.79 3.18
C ILE A 488 -8.95 -11.27 2.86
N TRP A 489 -9.06 -10.06 2.30
CA TRP A 489 -10.36 -9.54 1.83
C TRP A 489 -11.00 -10.45 0.79
N THR A 490 -10.21 -10.93 -0.17
CA THR A 490 -10.70 -11.77 -1.27
C THR A 490 -11.25 -13.09 -0.72
N ARG A 491 -10.52 -13.77 0.18
CA ARG A 491 -11.00 -15.00 0.82
C ARG A 491 -12.25 -14.79 1.67
N MET A 492 -12.32 -13.72 2.45
CA MET A 492 -13.55 -13.40 3.20
C MET A 492 -14.76 -13.28 2.26
N MET A 493 -14.61 -12.58 1.14
CA MET A 493 -15.70 -12.46 0.16
C MET A 493 -16.03 -13.79 -0.52
N GLU A 494 -15.02 -14.59 -0.87
CA GLU A 494 -15.24 -15.90 -1.50
C GLU A 494 -15.95 -16.89 -0.57
N MET A 495 -15.61 -16.90 0.72
CA MET A 495 -16.31 -17.70 1.73
C MET A 495 -17.80 -17.34 1.81
N LEU A 496 -18.13 -16.04 1.77
CA LEU A 496 -19.51 -15.56 1.75
C LEU A 496 -20.23 -15.77 0.41
N LYS A 497 -19.52 -16.14 -0.66
CA LYS A 497 -20.13 -16.45 -1.96
C LYS A 497 -20.31 -17.95 -2.20
N ARG A 498 -19.46 -18.79 -1.60
CA ARG A 498 -19.41 -20.24 -1.84
C ARG A 498 -20.35 -21.07 -0.97
N GLY A 499 -20.82 -20.57 0.17
CA GLY A 499 -21.70 -21.33 1.08
C GLY A 499 -23.15 -21.57 0.61
N GLY A 500 -23.34 -21.76 -0.70
CA GLY A 500 -24.52 -22.39 -1.29
C GLY A 500 -24.13 -23.65 -2.05
N GLY A 501 -23.79 -24.74 -1.34
CA GLY A 501 -23.69 -26.09 -1.90
C GLY A 501 -22.29 -26.68 -2.10
N SER A 502 -22.06 -27.79 -1.39
CA SER A 502 -21.10 -28.90 -1.58
C SER A 502 -19.59 -28.64 -1.65
N GLU A 503 -18.89 -29.46 -0.87
CA GLU A 503 -17.45 -29.63 -0.79
C GLU A 503 -16.86 -30.15 -2.10
N ASP A 504 -15.78 -29.51 -2.55
CA ASP A 504 -14.67 -30.18 -3.25
C ASP A 504 -13.41 -29.32 -3.05
N GLY A 505 -12.83 -29.48 -1.86
CA GLY A 505 -11.56 -28.88 -1.48
C GLY A 505 -10.43 -29.81 -1.90
N THR A 506 -9.97 -29.76 -3.15
CA THR A 506 -8.65 -30.32 -3.50
C THR A 506 -8.04 -29.86 -4.83
N ILE A 507 -8.72 -29.06 -5.66
CA ILE A 507 -8.17 -28.62 -6.97
C ILE A 507 -8.24 -27.09 -7.08
N LEU A 508 -7.53 -26.35 -6.23
CA LEU A 508 -7.56 -24.88 -6.28
C LEU A 508 -6.22 -24.15 -6.11
N ASP A 509 -5.11 -24.86 -5.95
CA ASP A 509 -3.81 -24.21 -5.83
C ASP A 509 -3.08 -23.97 -7.18
N GLU A 510 -3.47 -24.65 -8.27
CA GLU A 510 -2.77 -24.48 -9.57
C GLU A 510 -3.50 -23.63 -10.62
N ILE A 511 -4.84 -23.62 -10.66
CA ILE A 511 -5.56 -23.02 -11.81
C ILE A 511 -6.01 -21.57 -11.56
N ALA A 512 -6.20 -21.15 -10.30
CA ALA A 512 -6.74 -19.82 -9.98
C ALA A 512 -5.70 -18.68 -9.91
N MET A 513 -4.40 -19.00 -10.01
CA MET A 513 -3.32 -18.01 -9.92
C MET A 513 -2.92 -17.39 -11.25
N ASP A 514 -3.33 -17.94 -12.40
CA ASP A 514 -2.84 -17.48 -13.71
C ASP A 514 -3.84 -16.59 -14.46
N GLU A 515 -5.14 -16.92 -14.53
CA GLU A 515 -6.07 -16.21 -15.42
C GLU A 515 -6.70 -14.92 -14.85
N ARG A 516 -6.57 -14.65 -13.54
CA ARG A 516 -7.25 -13.49 -12.88
C ARG A 516 -6.38 -12.24 -12.73
N TRP A 517 -5.12 -12.29 -13.15
CA TRP A 517 -4.22 -11.13 -13.11
C TRP A 517 -4.52 -10.08 -14.17
N ASP A 518 -5.07 -10.48 -15.32
CA ASP A 518 -5.08 -9.62 -16.50
C ASP A 518 -6.27 -8.65 -16.58
N TYR A 519 -7.45 -9.02 -16.05
CA TYR A 519 -8.64 -8.15 -16.14
C TYR A 519 -8.72 -7.06 -15.04
N LEU A 520 -8.06 -7.27 -13.90
CA LEU A 520 -8.15 -6.36 -12.73
C LEU A 520 -7.00 -5.34 -12.65
N PHE A 521 -5.95 -5.55 -13.43
CA PHE A 521 -4.79 -4.66 -13.54
C PHE A 521 -5.14 -3.42 -14.37
N ILE A 522 -5.82 -3.60 -15.51
CA ILE A 522 -6.32 -2.51 -16.38
C ILE A 522 -7.32 -1.62 -15.62
N LYS A 523 -8.28 -2.21 -14.89
CA LYS A 523 -9.34 -1.44 -14.20
C LYS A 523 -8.90 -0.61 -12.99
N ASN A 524 -7.71 -0.85 -12.42
CA ASN A 524 -7.23 -0.14 -11.23
C ASN A 524 -6.25 1.01 -11.54
N LEU A 525 -5.83 1.16 -12.80
CA LEU A 525 -5.09 2.33 -13.30
C LEU A 525 -6.07 3.48 -13.62
N LEU A 526 -7.20 3.13 -14.23
CA LEU A 526 -8.36 3.97 -14.63
C LEU A 526 -9.03 4.88 -13.57
N HIS A 527 -8.56 4.91 -12.32
CA HIS A 527 -9.19 5.72 -11.26
C HIS A 527 -8.28 6.73 -10.58
N ARG A 528 -7.12 7.00 -11.19
CA ARG A 528 -6.24 8.09 -10.79
C ARG A 528 -5.81 8.88 -12.00
N LEU A 529 -6.68 9.76 -12.48
CA LEU A 529 -6.46 11.20 -12.72
C LEU A 529 -7.69 11.73 -13.49
N SER A 530 -8.14 12.92 -13.14
CA SER A 530 -9.22 13.63 -13.82
C SER A 530 -8.64 14.95 -14.29
N ARG A 531 -8.51 15.10 -15.61
CA ARG A 531 -8.51 16.37 -16.36
C ARG A 531 -9.14 16.13 -17.74
N ALA A 532 -9.69 17.21 -18.29
CA ALA A 532 -10.57 17.41 -19.43
C ALA A 532 -10.69 16.34 -20.54
N ALA A 533 -11.90 16.26 -21.11
CA ALA A 533 -12.44 15.23 -21.99
C ALA A 533 -11.74 14.96 -23.36
N ASP A 534 -10.61 15.60 -23.67
CA ASP A 534 -9.78 15.24 -24.84
C ASP A 534 -8.59 14.33 -24.45
N ASP A 535 -8.28 14.18 -23.15
CA ASP A 535 -7.17 13.33 -22.63
C ASP A 535 -7.55 11.83 -22.55
N ASP A 536 -8.83 11.47 -22.62
CA ASP A 536 -9.30 10.08 -22.37
C ASP A 536 -8.88 9.09 -23.49
N GLU A 537 -8.75 9.56 -24.75
CA GLU A 537 -8.33 8.70 -25.88
C GLU A 537 -6.83 8.43 -25.85
N LEU A 538 -6.02 9.42 -25.47
CA LEU A 538 -4.57 9.31 -25.36
C LEU A 538 -4.17 8.42 -24.18
N GLU A 539 -4.82 8.57 -23.02
CA GLU A 539 -4.58 7.69 -21.88
C GLU A 539 -4.96 6.24 -22.19
N THR A 540 -6.04 6.02 -22.96
CA THR A 540 -6.43 4.68 -23.43
C THR A 540 -5.38 4.07 -24.37
N GLN A 541 -4.84 4.85 -25.31
CA GLN A 541 -3.76 4.40 -26.19
C GLN A 541 -2.49 4.07 -25.40
N ARG A 542 -2.13 4.91 -24.42
CA ARG A 542 -1.00 4.67 -23.51
C ARG A 542 -1.18 3.39 -22.69
N GLU A 543 -2.37 3.17 -22.14
CA GLU A 543 -2.71 1.94 -21.42
C GLU A 543 -2.55 0.71 -22.32
N GLN A 544 -2.99 0.80 -23.59
CA GLN A 544 -2.83 -0.28 -24.56
C GLN A 544 -1.35 -0.59 -24.82
N VAL A 545 -0.52 0.43 -24.99
CA VAL A 545 0.91 0.26 -25.23
C VAL A 545 1.64 -0.35 -24.02
N LEU A 546 1.35 0.14 -22.81
CA LEU A 546 1.93 -0.42 -21.57
C LEU A 546 1.49 -1.87 -21.36
N SER A 547 0.24 -2.18 -21.70
CA SER A 547 -0.30 -3.54 -21.69
C SER A 547 0.45 -4.44 -22.67
N ASN A 548 0.62 -4.02 -23.93
CA ASN A 548 1.34 -4.77 -24.97
C ASN A 548 2.80 -5.05 -24.57
N LEU A 549 3.50 -4.04 -24.02
CA LEU A 549 4.85 -4.20 -23.51
C LEU A 549 4.90 -5.21 -22.35
N CYS A 550 3.94 -5.14 -21.42
CA CYS A 550 3.89 -6.06 -20.28
C CYS A 550 3.61 -7.50 -20.74
N VAL A 551 2.69 -7.70 -21.69
CA VAL A 551 2.42 -9.00 -22.32
C VAL A 551 3.69 -9.54 -22.99
N THR A 552 4.39 -8.71 -23.76
CA THR A 552 5.65 -9.08 -24.41
C THR A 552 6.70 -9.53 -23.39
N TYR A 553 6.86 -8.82 -22.27
CA TYR A 553 7.76 -9.21 -21.19
C TYR A 553 7.35 -10.52 -20.51
N LYS A 554 6.05 -10.70 -20.21
CA LYS A 554 5.55 -11.93 -19.58
C LYS A 554 5.77 -13.14 -20.48
N VAL A 555 5.43 -13.04 -21.77
CA VAL A 555 5.61 -14.13 -22.73
C VAL A 555 7.08 -14.46 -22.91
N THR A 556 7.94 -13.45 -23.09
CA THR A 556 9.40 -13.67 -23.20
C THR A 556 10.01 -14.24 -21.91
N ARG A 557 9.40 -14.01 -20.74
CA ARG A 557 9.82 -14.61 -19.46
C ARG A 557 9.32 -16.05 -19.27
N ALA A 558 8.07 -16.33 -19.64
CA ALA A 558 7.40 -17.61 -19.36
C ALA A 558 7.76 -18.74 -20.35
N MET A 559 8.36 -18.42 -21.50
CA MET A 559 8.79 -19.41 -22.49
C MET A 559 9.91 -20.32 -21.95
N GLU A 560 9.60 -21.60 -21.67
CA GLU A 560 10.56 -22.67 -21.36
C GLU A 560 11.53 -22.93 -22.52
N LEU A 561 12.81 -23.16 -22.18
CA LEU A 561 13.94 -23.05 -23.10
C LEU A 561 14.22 -24.26 -23.99
N SER A 562 13.50 -25.36 -23.81
CA SER A 562 13.66 -26.56 -24.62
C SER A 562 12.84 -26.54 -25.91
N GLN A 563 11.97 -25.55 -26.12
CA GLN A 563 11.16 -25.43 -27.32
C GLN A 563 11.24 -24.03 -27.95
N ILE A 564 12.10 -23.97 -28.97
CA ILE A 564 11.90 -23.22 -30.22
C ILE A 564 12.26 -21.72 -30.17
N LEU A 565 13.17 -21.37 -31.10
CA LEU A 565 13.51 -20.04 -31.60
C LEU A 565 12.28 -19.12 -31.61
N MET A 566 12.47 -17.81 -31.35
CA MET A 566 11.44 -16.82 -31.69
C MET A 566 11.26 -16.80 -33.21
N ASP A 567 10.39 -17.67 -33.71
CA ASP A 567 10.08 -17.77 -35.13
C ASP A 567 9.30 -16.51 -35.58
N PRO A 568 9.34 -16.16 -36.88
CA PRO A 568 8.64 -14.98 -37.37
C PRO A 568 7.13 -14.97 -37.07
N GLN A 569 6.47 -16.13 -36.95
CA GLN A 569 5.05 -16.20 -36.64
C GLN A 569 4.77 -15.85 -35.18
N GLN A 570 5.64 -16.24 -34.25
CA GLN A 570 5.55 -15.86 -32.84
C GLN A 570 5.77 -14.36 -32.65
N LEU A 571 6.75 -13.78 -33.35
CA LEU A 571 6.96 -12.34 -33.35
C LEU A 571 5.71 -11.60 -33.86
N VAL A 572 5.09 -12.07 -34.93
CA VAL A 572 3.83 -11.51 -35.44
C VAL A 572 2.68 -11.66 -34.42
N ARG A 573 2.56 -12.81 -33.74
CA ARG A 573 1.55 -13.02 -32.67
C ARG A 573 1.74 -12.08 -31.48
N LEU A 574 2.98 -11.68 -31.20
CA LEU A 574 3.31 -10.70 -30.16
C LEU A 574 3.19 -9.25 -30.65
N GLY A 575 2.78 -9.03 -31.90
CA GLY A 575 2.75 -7.69 -32.49
C GLY A 575 4.16 -7.09 -32.57
N ILE A 576 5.15 -7.88 -32.98
CA ILE A 576 6.54 -7.44 -33.18
C ILE A 576 6.88 -7.52 -34.67
N LEU A 577 7.30 -6.39 -35.23
CA LEU A 577 7.78 -6.29 -36.61
C LEU A 577 9.30 -6.04 -36.61
N ILE A 578 10.05 -6.94 -37.27
CA ILE A 578 11.49 -6.76 -37.48
C ILE A 578 11.74 -6.13 -38.85
N LEU A 579 12.45 -5.01 -38.87
CA LEU A 579 12.94 -4.32 -40.05
C LEU A 579 14.45 -4.52 -40.17
N ARG A 580 14.96 -4.53 -41.41
CA ARG A 580 16.40 -4.56 -41.64
C ARG A 580 17.02 -3.21 -41.27
N LEU A 581 18.18 -3.25 -40.64
CA LEU A 581 19.06 -2.10 -40.43
C LEU A 581 20.41 -2.41 -41.06
N ASP A 582 20.79 -1.68 -42.11
CA ASP A 582 22.14 -1.71 -42.64
C ASP A 582 23.00 -0.67 -41.95
N LEU A 583 23.89 -1.12 -41.07
CA LEU A 583 24.80 -0.21 -40.35
C LEU A 583 25.85 0.42 -41.25
N THR A 584 26.13 -0.19 -42.41
CA THR A 584 27.19 0.21 -43.33
C THR A 584 26.72 1.18 -44.42
N SER A 585 25.41 1.34 -44.58
CA SER A 585 24.81 2.31 -45.51
C SER A 585 24.50 3.64 -44.82
N ASP A 586 24.94 4.75 -45.41
CA ASP A 586 24.61 6.11 -44.92
C ASP A 586 23.20 6.58 -45.34
N THR A 587 22.43 5.77 -46.09
CA THR A 587 21.17 6.19 -46.76
C THR A 587 19.97 5.29 -46.47
N ASP A 588 20.01 4.55 -45.37
CA ASP A 588 19.11 3.42 -45.17
C ASP A 588 17.71 3.81 -44.66
N THR A 589 16.88 4.32 -45.57
CA THR A 589 15.43 4.28 -45.41
C THR A 589 14.83 3.44 -46.51
N ASP A 590 14.21 2.31 -46.16
CA ASP A 590 13.23 1.67 -47.03
C ASP A 590 12.17 2.74 -47.41
N PRO A 591 12.11 3.18 -48.67
CA PRO A 591 11.24 4.27 -49.08
C PRO A 591 9.76 3.92 -48.94
N ASN A 592 9.44 2.64 -48.74
CA ASN A 592 8.07 2.14 -48.58
C ASN A 592 7.54 2.27 -47.15
N ILE A 593 8.39 2.57 -46.16
CA ILE A 593 7.98 2.74 -44.76
C ILE A 593 7.99 4.24 -44.42
N PRO A 594 6.86 4.80 -43.97
CA PRO A 594 6.81 6.20 -43.52
C PRO A 594 7.92 6.49 -42.50
N PRO A 595 8.65 7.63 -42.60
CA PRO A 595 9.81 7.88 -41.76
C PRO A 595 9.56 7.77 -40.24
N ALA A 596 8.36 8.11 -39.77
CA ALA A 596 7.95 8.02 -38.36
C ALA A 596 7.72 6.57 -37.87
N LEU A 597 7.51 5.60 -38.78
CA LEU A 597 7.31 4.18 -38.47
C LEU A 597 8.58 3.35 -38.65
N ASN A 598 9.67 3.93 -39.15
CA ASN A 598 10.97 3.27 -39.19
C ASN A 598 11.78 3.68 -37.95
N PRO A 599 12.03 2.76 -36.99
CA PRO A 599 12.81 3.04 -35.80
C PRO A 599 14.17 3.68 -36.08
N ALA A 600 14.84 3.26 -37.16
CA ALA A 600 16.18 3.75 -37.51
C ALA A 600 16.24 5.27 -37.69
N ASN A 601 15.14 5.87 -38.16
CA ASN A 601 15.11 7.30 -38.46
C ASN A 601 15.13 8.21 -37.23
N TYR A 602 14.90 7.68 -36.02
CA TYR A 602 14.91 8.48 -34.80
C TYR A 602 16.33 8.84 -34.33
N PHE A 603 17.35 8.13 -34.83
CA PHE A 603 18.76 8.37 -34.50
C PHE A 603 19.55 8.65 -35.77
N VAL A 604 20.25 9.78 -35.80
CA VAL A 604 21.06 10.21 -36.94
C VAL A 604 22.53 9.94 -36.61
N PRO A 605 23.20 9.01 -37.31
CA PRO A 605 24.62 8.73 -37.06
C PRO A 605 25.48 9.96 -37.36
N LEU A 606 26.63 10.07 -36.69
CA LEU A 606 27.66 11.04 -37.07
C LEU A 606 28.16 10.74 -38.48
N THR A 607 28.66 11.75 -39.19
CA THR A 607 29.31 11.54 -40.48
C THR A 607 30.65 10.84 -40.28
N TYR A 608 31.11 10.09 -41.28
CA TYR A 608 32.42 9.45 -41.23
C TYR A 608 33.55 10.47 -41.06
N ASN A 609 33.44 11.61 -41.78
CA ASN A 609 34.40 12.72 -41.66
C ASN A 609 34.50 13.25 -40.23
N TYR A 610 33.38 13.35 -39.50
CA TYR A 610 33.40 13.86 -38.13
C TYR A 610 34.29 13.00 -37.23
N ILE A 611 34.14 11.67 -37.26
CA ILE A 611 34.95 10.78 -36.41
C ILE A 611 36.43 10.81 -36.81
N ARG A 612 36.72 10.87 -38.12
CA ARG A 612 38.08 10.93 -38.63
C ARG A 612 38.81 12.23 -38.27
N GLU A 613 38.12 13.36 -38.34
CA GLU A 613 38.68 14.68 -38.01
C GLU A 613 38.87 14.91 -36.51
N HIS A 614 38.13 14.15 -35.69
CA HIS A 614 38.13 14.26 -34.23
C HIS A 614 38.47 12.92 -33.56
N PRO A 615 39.70 12.40 -33.72
CA PRO A 615 40.12 11.15 -33.10
C PRO A 615 40.16 11.27 -31.56
N VAL A 616 40.07 10.14 -30.88
CA VAL A 616 40.23 10.09 -29.41
C VAL A 616 41.64 10.50 -29.02
N ASP A 617 41.76 11.34 -28.00
CA ASP A 617 43.03 11.77 -27.43
C ASP A 617 43.61 10.65 -26.55
N LEU A 618 44.66 10.00 -27.07
CA LEU A 618 45.39 8.93 -26.40
C LEU A 618 46.59 9.42 -25.58
N SER A 619 46.77 10.74 -25.42
CA SER A 619 47.87 11.28 -24.60
C SER A 619 47.71 10.95 -23.10
N ASN A 620 46.48 10.67 -22.66
CA ASN A 620 46.20 10.16 -21.32
C ASN A 620 46.49 8.65 -21.25
N SER A 621 47.47 8.27 -20.41
CA SER A 621 47.90 6.87 -20.25
C SER A 621 46.77 5.92 -19.87
N ALA A 622 45.80 6.37 -19.06
CA ALA A 622 44.65 5.54 -18.69
C ALA A 622 43.71 5.32 -19.88
N THR A 623 43.56 6.30 -20.78
CA THR A 623 42.76 6.13 -22.00
C THR A 623 43.47 5.22 -22.99
N ALA A 624 44.78 5.39 -23.18
CA ALA A 624 45.59 4.51 -24.03
C ALA A 624 45.52 3.04 -23.57
N GLU A 625 45.62 2.78 -22.26
CA GLU A 625 45.55 1.43 -21.68
C GLU A 625 44.21 0.72 -22.00
N TRP A 626 43.09 1.45 -21.97
CA TRP A 626 41.78 0.88 -22.36
C TRP A 626 41.68 0.53 -23.85
N PHE A 627 42.35 1.27 -24.72
CA PHE A 627 42.39 0.95 -26.16
C PHE A 627 43.32 -0.24 -26.45
N ASP A 628 44.39 -0.40 -25.67
CA ASP A 628 45.20 -1.62 -25.69
C ASP A 628 44.39 -2.83 -25.18
N ASP A 629 43.54 -2.63 -24.17
CA ASP A 629 42.63 -3.67 -23.69
C ASP A 629 41.55 -4.05 -24.72
N LYS A 630 41.10 -3.11 -25.57
CA LYS A 630 40.25 -3.44 -26.73
C LYS A 630 40.96 -4.41 -27.67
N ALA A 631 42.22 -4.15 -28.02
CA ALA A 631 43.00 -5.03 -28.89
C ALA A 631 43.17 -6.42 -28.27
N LYS A 632 43.40 -6.50 -26.95
CA LYS A 632 43.46 -7.76 -26.20
C LYS A 632 42.14 -8.52 -26.18
N ALA A 633 41.01 -7.83 -26.05
CA ALA A 633 39.68 -8.44 -26.07
C ALA A 633 39.32 -9.02 -27.44
N LEU A 634 39.81 -8.38 -28.51
CA LEU A 634 39.63 -8.83 -29.90
C LEU A 634 40.55 -10.00 -30.23
N ASP A 635 41.75 -10.07 -29.66
CA ASP A 635 42.68 -11.17 -29.90
C ASP A 635 42.18 -12.49 -29.26
N PRO A 636 41.92 -13.56 -30.05
CA PRO A 636 41.52 -14.87 -29.51
C PRO A 636 42.67 -15.62 -28.80
N ASP A 637 43.93 -15.24 -29.06
CA ASP A 637 45.11 -15.90 -28.50
C ASP A 637 45.54 -15.31 -27.15
N VAL A 638 45.02 -14.13 -26.79
CA VAL A 638 45.25 -13.53 -25.48
C VAL A 638 44.65 -14.40 -24.37
N ARG A 639 45.46 -14.66 -23.35
CA ARG A 639 45.11 -15.47 -22.17
C ARG A 639 44.88 -14.57 -20.96
N GLY A 640 43.81 -14.85 -20.23
CA GLY A 640 43.42 -14.16 -19.00
C GLY A 640 44.15 -14.68 -17.75
N PHE A 641 43.62 -14.31 -16.58
CA PHE A 641 44.16 -14.74 -15.29
C PHE A 641 44.10 -16.27 -15.17
N GLY A 642 45.24 -16.93 -14.93
CA GLY A 642 45.31 -18.39 -14.90
C GLY A 642 45.68 -19.05 -16.24
N ASN A 643 46.06 -18.27 -17.26
CA ASN A 643 46.50 -18.75 -18.58
C ASN A 643 45.40 -19.41 -19.44
N GLU A 644 44.13 -19.15 -19.10
CA GLU A 644 42.97 -19.61 -19.86
C GLU A 644 42.58 -18.59 -20.96
N PRO A 645 42.00 -19.03 -22.10
CA PRO A 645 41.47 -18.11 -23.11
C PRO A 645 40.45 -17.14 -22.50
N VAL A 646 40.45 -15.89 -22.95
CA VAL A 646 39.41 -14.92 -22.54
C VAL A 646 38.04 -15.47 -22.94
N SER A 647 37.14 -15.62 -21.96
CA SER A 647 35.80 -16.15 -22.20
C SER A 647 35.00 -15.23 -23.15
N SER A 648 34.02 -15.79 -23.85
CA SER A 648 33.11 -15.01 -24.72
C SER A 648 32.41 -13.88 -23.97
N TYR A 649 32.02 -14.13 -22.71
CA TYR A 649 31.45 -13.10 -21.85
C TYR A 649 32.45 -11.99 -21.51
N ASP A 650 33.67 -12.36 -21.11
CA ASP A 650 34.69 -11.37 -20.73
C ASP A 650 35.10 -10.52 -21.93
N ALA A 651 35.18 -11.11 -23.12
CA ALA A 651 35.39 -10.36 -24.36
C ALA A 651 34.24 -9.38 -24.62
N ALA A 652 32.98 -9.80 -24.50
CA ALA A 652 31.83 -8.94 -24.70
C ALA A 652 31.73 -7.81 -23.66
N ASP A 653 32.06 -8.08 -22.40
CA ASP A 653 32.07 -7.10 -21.31
C ASP A 653 33.23 -6.09 -21.47
N GLN A 654 34.40 -6.55 -21.91
CA GLN A 654 35.51 -5.64 -22.23
C GLN A 654 35.19 -4.76 -23.43
N LEU A 655 34.63 -5.31 -24.51
CA LEU A 655 34.25 -4.55 -25.70
C LEU A 655 33.14 -3.52 -25.41
N SER A 656 32.15 -3.87 -24.59
CA SER A 656 31.10 -2.93 -24.17
C SER A 656 31.68 -1.75 -23.37
N ARG A 657 32.61 -2.03 -22.44
CA ARG A 657 33.36 -0.99 -21.70
C ARG A 657 34.25 -0.15 -22.60
N CYS A 658 34.91 -0.76 -23.59
CA CYS A 658 35.70 -0.02 -24.57
C CYS A 658 34.84 0.97 -25.36
N LEU A 659 33.63 0.58 -25.77
CA LEU A 659 32.69 1.49 -26.43
C LEU A 659 32.25 2.63 -25.49
N HIS A 660 32.02 2.34 -24.21
CA HIS A 660 31.73 3.39 -23.22
C HIS A 660 32.87 4.41 -23.08
N ILE A 661 34.11 3.90 -22.97
CA ILE A 661 35.32 4.72 -22.89
C ILE A 661 35.45 5.58 -24.16
N GLU A 662 35.29 5.00 -25.35
CA GLU A 662 35.29 5.71 -26.65
C GLU A 662 34.29 6.87 -26.70
N MET A 663 33.12 6.74 -26.06
CA MET A 663 32.13 7.82 -25.94
C MET A 663 32.56 8.89 -24.92
N SER A 664 33.26 8.50 -23.87
CA SER A 664 33.56 9.31 -22.67
C SER A 664 34.95 9.96 -22.66
N SER A 665 35.81 9.54 -23.58
CA SER A 665 37.16 10.09 -23.76
C SER A 665 37.14 11.40 -24.53
N SER A 666 38.13 12.24 -24.20
CA SER A 666 38.34 13.50 -24.91
C SER A 666 38.79 13.23 -26.35
N ARG A 667 38.40 14.10 -27.28
CA ARG A 667 38.77 14.04 -28.70
C ARG A 667 39.57 15.26 -29.09
N LEU A 668 40.56 15.04 -29.95
CA LEU A 668 41.34 16.11 -30.55
C LEU A 668 40.48 16.92 -31.51
N ASN A 669 40.87 18.18 -31.74
CA ASN A 669 40.22 19.11 -32.68
C ASN A 669 38.75 19.45 -32.38
N CYS A 670 38.21 19.11 -31.19
CA CYS A 670 36.87 19.50 -30.76
C CYS A 670 36.89 20.84 -29.98
N GLU A 671 35.83 21.62 -30.08
CA GLU A 671 35.57 22.75 -29.17
C GLU A 671 35.30 22.25 -27.74
N ASP A 672 35.58 23.06 -26.71
CA ASP A 672 35.50 22.69 -25.27
C ASP A 672 34.18 21.99 -24.86
N GLU A 673 33.04 22.39 -25.44
CA GLU A 673 31.72 21.80 -25.13
C GLU A 673 31.45 20.45 -25.83
N THR A 674 32.28 20.06 -26.80
CA THR A 674 32.13 18.85 -27.65
C THR A 674 33.31 17.90 -27.55
N GLN A 675 34.24 18.15 -26.61
CA GLN A 675 35.43 17.33 -26.39
C GLN A 675 35.10 15.85 -26.17
N LYS A 676 33.89 15.49 -25.72
CA LYS A 676 33.45 14.10 -25.50
C LYS A 676 32.14 13.83 -26.22
N LEU A 677 31.98 12.65 -26.83
CA LEU A 677 30.71 12.27 -27.48
C LEU A 677 29.57 12.11 -26.46
N THR A 678 29.91 11.76 -25.22
CA THR A 678 28.98 11.79 -24.09
C THR A 678 28.38 13.16 -23.84
N TRP A 679 29.09 14.26 -24.14
CA TRP A 679 28.60 15.62 -23.94
C TRP A 679 27.64 16.04 -25.05
N LEU A 680 27.92 15.67 -26.31
CA LEU A 680 27.01 15.87 -27.45
C LEU A 680 25.61 15.30 -27.15
N ASN A 681 25.57 14.14 -26.52
CA ASN A 681 24.32 13.45 -26.21
C ASN A 681 23.89 13.61 -24.73
N LYS A 682 24.66 14.34 -23.91
CA LYS A 682 24.42 14.58 -22.47
C LYS A 682 24.17 13.29 -21.67
N TRP A 683 25.06 12.31 -21.84
CA TRP A 683 25.02 11.03 -21.13
C TRP A 683 24.97 11.24 -19.62
N ARG A 684 24.23 10.37 -18.93
CA ARG A 684 24.22 10.30 -17.48
C ARG A 684 24.31 8.84 -17.09
N VAL A 685 25.21 8.51 -16.17
CA VAL A 685 25.15 7.21 -15.51
C VAL A 685 23.79 7.10 -14.83
N THR A 686 22.98 6.13 -15.26
CA THR A 686 21.66 5.91 -14.67
C THR A 686 21.83 5.35 -13.26
N ASP A 687 21.38 6.08 -12.26
CA ASP A 687 21.15 5.51 -10.95
C ASP A 687 19.97 4.53 -11.04
N TRP A 688 20.22 3.25 -10.71
CA TRP A 688 19.31 2.10 -10.80
C TRP A 688 17.98 2.30 -10.06
N SER A 689 17.92 3.32 -9.21
CA SER A 689 16.77 3.73 -8.42
C SER A 689 15.51 4.10 -9.24
N ASN A 690 15.61 4.19 -10.58
CA ASN A 690 14.51 4.61 -11.47
C ASN A 690 13.97 3.51 -12.42
N LEU A 691 14.56 2.30 -12.46
CA LEU A 691 13.98 1.16 -13.19
C LEU A 691 12.99 0.43 -12.26
N GLU A 692 11.80 0.08 -12.74
CA GLU A 692 10.80 -0.57 -11.90
C GLU A 692 11.25 -1.96 -11.41
N SER A 693 10.97 -2.28 -10.15
CA SER A 693 11.39 -3.53 -9.49
C SER A 693 10.81 -4.83 -10.08
N VAL A 694 10.01 -4.73 -11.14
CA VAL A 694 9.40 -5.86 -11.87
C VAL A 694 10.39 -6.47 -12.88
N PHE A 695 11.41 -5.71 -13.28
CA PHE A 695 12.49 -6.17 -14.14
C PHE A 695 13.64 -6.72 -13.29
N GLU A 696 14.07 -7.95 -13.55
CA GLU A 696 15.16 -8.58 -12.81
C GLU A 696 16.51 -7.94 -13.18
N GLY A 697 17.25 -7.43 -12.19
CA GLY A 697 18.52 -6.70 -12.39
C GLY A 697 19.67 -7.55 -12.96
N LYS A 698 19.55 -8.87 -12.82
CA LYS A 698 20.45 -9.88 -13.36
C LYS A 698 19.63 -11.15 -13.54
N GLU A 699 19.60 -11.69 -14.74
CA GLU A 699 18.93 -12.96 -15.02
C GLU A 699 19.84 -13.76 -15.95
N VAL A 700 19.97 -15.06 -15.64
CA VAL A 700 20.62 -16.06 -16.48
C VAL A 700 19.49 -16.83 -17.13
N VAL A 701 19.44 -16.88 -18.46
CA VAL A 701 18.46 -17.70 -19.18
C VAL A 701 18.77 -19.18 -18.86
N PRO A 702 17.92 -19.93 -18.13
CA PRO A 702 18.28 -21.29 -17.69
C PRO A 702 18.48 -22.27 -18.86
N GLY A 703 19.69 -22.79 -19.05
CA GLY A 703 19.99 -23.74 -20.14
C GLY A 703 20.56 -23.10 -21.42
N THR A 704 20.78 -21.80 -21.42
CA THR A 704 21.66 -21.13 -22.39
C THR A 704 22.62 -20.29 -21.55
N GLU A 705 23.92 -20.30 -21.81
CA GLU A 705 24.86 -19.58 -20.95
C GLU A 705 24.66 -18.05 -20.94
N ILE A 706 23.65 -17.53 -21.65
CA ILE A 706 23.21 -16.14 -21.75
C ILE A 706 22.77 -15.56 -20.40
N MET A 707 23.52 -14.55 -20.00
CA MET A 707 23.30 -13.67 -18.87
C MET A 707 23.22 -12.26 -19.43
N TRP A 708 22.24 -11.49 -18.97
CA TRP A 708 22.26 -10.05 -19.16
C TRP A 708 22.35 -9.40 -17.79
N TYR A 709 23.24 -8.43 -17.71
CA TYR A 709 23.44 -7.65 -16.50
C TYR A 709 22.93 -6.24 -16.78
N LEU A 710 21.73 -5.95 -16.25
CA LEU A 710 21.20 -4.59 -16.37
C LEU A 710 22.19 -3.62 -15.74
N GLY A 711 22.91 -4.01 -14.67
CA GLY A 711 23.91 -3.21 -13.95
C GLY A 711 25.12 -2.65 -14.73
N ALA A 712 25.31 -3.04 -16.00
CA ALA A 712 26.36 -2.52 -16.89
C ALA A 712 25.79 -1.67 -18.05
N LEU A 713 24.53 -1.24 -17.96
CA LEU A 713 23.84 -0.50 -19.01
C LEU A 713 24.15 1.00 -18.94
N ASP A 714 24.81 1.53 -19.96
CA ASP A 714 25.03 2.98 -20.09
C ASP A 714 23.87 3.67 -20.81
N VAL A 715 23.09 4.48 -20.08
CA VAL A 715 21.89 5.10 -20.62
C VAL A 715 22.06 6.57 -20.92
N CYS A 716 21.88 6.96 -22.18
CA CYS A 716 21.89 8.36 -22.58
C CYS A 716 20.50 9.03 -22.45
N ARG A 717 20.44 10.29 -21.97
CA ARG A 717 19.22 11.15 -22.01
C ARG A 717 19.48 12.40 -22.85
N ILE A 718 18.90 12.45 -24.04
CA ILE A 718 19.14 13.54 -25.00
C ILE A 718 18.17 14.71 -24.70
N ARG A 719 18.69 15.95 -24.50
CA ARG A 719 17.92 17.21 -24.29
C ARG A 719 17.79 17.97 -25.63
N PRO A 720 16.76 18.81 -25.86
CA PRO A 720 15.86 19.45 -24.87
C PRO A 720 14.55 18.71 -24.54
N LEU A 721 14.24 17.59 -25.20
CA LEU A 721 12.96 16.89 -25.02
C LEU A 721 13.22 15.40 -24.77
N PRO A 722 13.14 14.88 -23.53
CA PRO A 722 13.00 13.43 -23.34
C PRO A 722 11.84 12.95 -24.23
N PRO A 723 12.09 11.94 -25.09
CA PRO A 723 12.06 10.55 -24.62
C PRO A 723 13.15 9.58 -25.14
N HIS A 724 14.07 9.99 -26.02
CA HIS A 724 15.04 9.08 -26.67
C HIS A 724 16.02 8.44 -25.68
N VAL A 725 16.32 7.15 -25.89
CA VAL A 725 17.23 6.34 -25.07
C VAL A 725 18.28 5.66 -25.94
N LYS A 726 19.55 5.71 -25.54
CA LYS A 726 20.61 4.84 -26.09
C LYS A 726 21.21 4.01 -24.97
N ALA A 727 21.57 2.76 -25.26
CA ALA A 727 22.08 1.79 -24.31
C ALA A 727 23.16 0.86 -24.90
N ILE A 728 24.11 0.42 -24.06
CA ILE A 728 25.12 -0.60 -24.38
C ILE A 728 24.89 -1.83 -23.50
N LEU A 729 24.91 -3.02 -24.10
CA LEU A 729 24.67 -4.29 -23.42
C LEU A 729 25.69 -5.35 -23.85
N SER A 730 26.17 -6.15 -22.90
CA SER A 730 26.97 -7.35 -23.13
C SER A 730 26.21 -8.61 -22.69
N HIS A 731 26.43 -9.70 -23.42
CA HIS A 731 25.86 -11.02 -23.17
C HIS A 731 26.97 -12.07 -23.01
N SER A 732 26.72 -13.08 -22.20
CA SER A 732 27.55 -14.31 -22.16
C SER A 732 27.18 -15.27 -23.28
N ASP A 733 27.97 -16.35 -23.40
CA ASP A 733 28.04 -17.18 -24.61
C ASP A 733 26.67 -17.73 -25.05
N VAL A 734 26.44 -17.70 -26.36
CA VAL A 734 25.28 -18.33 -27.01
C VAL A 734 25.83 -19.30 -28.04
N ASP A 735 25.18 -20.45 -28.17
CA ASP A 735 25.26 -21.30 -29.37
C ASP A 735 24.71 -20.54 -30.59
N ASP A 736 25.48 -19.59 -31.17
CA ASP A 736 25.34 -18.79 -32.41
C ASP A 736 23.91 -18.44 -32.92
N SER A 737 22.89 -18.55 -32.08
CA SER A 737 21.47 -18.54 -32.42
C SER A 737 20.97 -17.13 -32.19
N GLY A 738 21.06 -16.30 -33.23
CA GLY A 738 20.65 -14.89 -33.20
C GLY A 738 19.22 -14.62 -32.69
N HIS A 739 18.36 -15.64 -32.63
CA HIS A 739 17.01 -15.63 -32.05
C HIS A 739 17.01 -15.66 -30.51
N THR A 740 17.88 -16.44 -29.87
CA THR A 740 17.98 -16.50 -28.41
C THR A 740 18.54 -15.18 -27.86
N LEU A 741 19.49 -14.59 -28.60
CA LEU A 741 19.99 -13.25 -28.33
C LEU A 741 18.89 -12.17 -28.44
N LEU A 742 17.99 -12.29 -29.44
CA LEU A 742 16.88 -11.33 -29.61
C LEU A 742 15.89 -11.40 -28.44
N LYS A 743 15.67 -12.58 -27.84
CA LYS A 743 14.84 -12.74 -26.63
C LYS A 743 15.40 -11.94 -25.46
N ALA A 744 16.72 -12.00 -25.23
CA ALA A 744 17.38 -11.25 -24.17
C ALA A 744 17.31 -9.72 -24.42
N GLU A 745 17.55 -9.29 -25.66
CA GLU A 745 17.47 -7.87 -26.04
C GLU A 745 16.05 -7.30 -25.90
N LEU A 746 15.01 -8.07 -26.23
CA LEU A 746 13.61 -7.66 -26.05
C LEU A 746 13.26 -7.39 -24.60
N LYS A 747 13.79 -8.19 -23.66
CA LYS A 747 13.59 -7.94 -22.22
C LYS A 747 14.19 -6.59 -21.81
N VAL A 748 15.36 -6.25 -22.32
CA VAL A 748 16.04 -4.97 -22.04
C VAL A 748 15.28 -3.80 -22.68
N PHE A 749 14.79 -3.97 -23.91
CA PHE A 749 13.97 -2.95 -24.58
C PHE A 749 12.69 -2.64 -23.82
N VAL A 750 11.95 -3.67 -23.43
CA VAL A 750 10.71 -3.48 -22.67
C VAL A 750 11.00 -2.77 -21.35
N ALA A 751 12.03 -3.17 -20.63
CA ALA A 751 12.41 -2.51 -19.38
C ALA A 751 12.73 -1.02 -19.57
N LEU A 752 13.49 -0.68 -20.62
CA LEU A 752 13.87 0.70 -20.92
C LEU A 752 12.68 1.55 -21.37
N MET A 753 11.86 1.06 -22.30
CA MET A 753 10.68 1.77 -22.77
C MET A 753 9.66 1.99 -21.65
N TYR A 754 9.37 0.93 -20.89
CA TYR A 754 8.44 0.98 -19.77
C TYR A 754 8.90 2.01 -18.72
N SER A 755 10.19 2.00 -18.36
CA SER A 755 10.74 2.95 -17.40
C SER A 755 10.58 4.42 -17.80
N ARG A 756 10.54 4.71 -19.10
CA ARG A 756 10.40 6.07 -19.62
C ARG A 756 8.95 6.52 -19.64
N TRP A 757 8.02 5.63 -20.00
CA TRP A 757 6.58 5.93 -19.91
C TRP A 757 6.04 6.03 -18.47
N SER A 758 6.78 5.50 -17.48
CA SER A 758 6.46 5.67 -16.06
C SER A 758 6.84 7.06 -15.49
N VAL A 759 7.55 7.93 -16.23
CA VAL A 759 7.99 9.25 -15.74
C VAL A 759 6.94 10.34 -16.06
N GLU A 760 6.52 11.11 -15.05
CA GLU A 760 5.64 12.28 -15.21
C GLU A 760 6.27 13.28 -16.20
N GLY A 761 5.65 13.44 -17.38
CA GLY A 761 6.08 14.37 -18.44
C GLY A 761 6.45 13.73 -19.80
N VAL A 762 6.50 12.40 -19.90
CA VAL A 762 6.70 11.65 -21.16
C VAL A 762 5.41 10.90 -21.58
N LEU A 763 4.28 11.36 -21.03
CA LEU A 763 2.95 10.79 -21.28
C LEU A 763 2.63 10.96 -22.78
N ASP A 764 2.15 9.88 -23.41
CA ASP A 764 1.68 9.83 -24.81
C ASP A 764 2.74 10.03 -25.90
N MET A 765 4.02 9.96 -25.53
CA MET A 765 5.14 10.12 -26.46
C MET A 765 5.62 8.79 -27.06
N ILE A 766 6.14 8.82 -28.29
CA ILE A 766 6.96 7.72 -28.82
C ILE A 766 8.26 7.70 -28.03
N VAL A 767 8.69 6.53 -27.54
CA VAL A 767 9.97 6.34 -26.83
C VAL A 767 10.93 5.51 -27.69
N PRO A 768 11.79 6.14 -28.51
CA PRO A 768 12.79 5.41 -29.28
C PRO A 768 13.92 4.93 -28.38
N VAL A 769 14.25 3.64 -28.49
CA VAL A 769 15.37 3.03 -27.76
C VAL A 769 16.35 2.40 -28.74
N MET A 770 17.60 2.83 -28.66
CA MET A 770 18.73 2.23 -29.37
C MET A 770 19.54 1.38 -28.41
N LEU A 771 19.85 0.16 -28.81
CA LEU A 771 20.65 -0.80 -28.06
C LEU A 771 21.81 -1.28 -28.94
N VAL A 772 23.03 -1.15 -28.43
CA VAL A 772 24.21 -1.82 -28.97
C VAL A 772 24.46 -3.06 -28.12
N SER A 773 24.45 -4.23 -28.76
CA SER A 773 24.51 -5.53 -28.12
C SER A 773 25.79 -6.26 -28.52
N PHE A 774 26.59 -6.65 -27.53
CA PHE A 774 27.83 -7.41 -27.66
C PHE A 774 27.64 -8.84 -27.21
N ILE A 775 28.20 -9.77 -28.00
CA ILE A 775 28.27 -11.19 -27.68
C ILE A 775 29.59 -11.76 -28.19
N GLY A 776 30.41 -12.33 -27.30
CA GLY A 776 31.78 -12.67 -27.64
C GLY A 776 32.52 -11.47 -28.24
N ARG A 777 33.05 -11.67 -29.44
CA ARG A 777 33.72 -10.66 -30.26
C ARG A 777 32.83 -10.09 -31.37
N LYS A 778 31.51 -10.26 -31.27
CA LYS A 778 30.53 -9.77 -32.25
C LYS A 778 29.69 -8.63 -31.66
N VAL A 779 29.19 -7.77 -32.54
CA VAL A 779 28.35 -6.62 -32.18
C VAL A 779 27.17 -6.48 -33.14
N ARG A 780 26.03 -6.03 -32.63
CA ARG A 780 24.89 -5.57 -33.45
C ARG A 780 24.19 -4.37 -32.85
N CYS A 781 23.48 -3.64 -33.70
CA CYS A 781 22.64 -2.52 -33.29
C CYS A 781 21.16 -2.85 -33.53
N LEU A 782 20.35 -2.47 -32.56
CA LEU A 782 18.90 -2.57 -32.61
C LEU A 782 18.29 -1.24 -32.21
N ILE A 783 17.28 -0.80 -32.95
CA ILE A 783 16.54 0.43 -32.66
C ILE A 783 15.06 0.08 -32.62
N THR A 784 14.36 0.47 -31.56
CA THR A 784 12.95 0.11 -31.34
C THR A 784 12.06 1.33 -31.08
N ILE A 785 10.82 1.24 -31.53
CA ILE A 785 9.70 2.11 -31.15
C ILE A 785 8.44 1.26 -30.96
N HIS A 786 7.46 1.76 -30.20
CA HIS A 786 6.09 1.26 -30.27
C HIS A 786 5.25 2.31 -31.02
N ASP A 787 4.55 1.90 -32.07
CA ASP A 787 3.78 2.82 -32.91
C ASP A 787 2.31 2.97 -32.47
N GLY A 788 1.96 2.42 -31.31
CA GLY A 788 0.60 2.34 -30.78
C GLY A 788 -0.09 1.01 -31.05
N THR A 789 0.32 0.30 -32.10
CA THR A 789 -0.25 -1.00 -32.50
C THR A 789 0.71 -2.16 -32.28
N GLN A 790 1.98 -1.98 -32.63
CA GLN A 790 3.00 -3.01 -32.62
C GLN A 790 4.38 -2.44 -32.25
N LEU A 791 5.23 -3.31 -31.71
CA LEU A 791 6.63 -3.03 -31.44
C LEU A 791 7.43 -3.20 -32.73
N ARG A 792 8.07 -2.14 -33.20
CA ARG A 792 8.90 -2.17 -34.43
C ARG A 792 10.37 -2.11 -34.06
N ILE A 793 11.17 -3.02 -34.62
CA ILE A 793 12.59 -3.14 -34.31
C ILE A 793 13.39 -3.14 -35.62
N SER A 794 14.16 -2.09 -35.86
CA SER A 794 15.20 -2.08 -36.90
C SER A 794 16.42 -2.78 -36.35
N LYS A 795 16.83 -3.90 -36.96
CA LYS A 795 17.86 -4.80 -36.43
C LYS A 795 18.94 -5.07 -37.46
N SER A 796 20.20 -4.91 -37.06
CA SER A 796 21.34 -5.26 -37.89
C SER A 796 21.69 -6.75 -37.79
N PRO A 797 22.43 -7.31 -38.76
CA PRO A 797 23.17 -8.55 -38.58
C PRO A 797 24.14 -8.47 -37.40
N LEU A 798 24.64 -9.63 -36.95
CA LEU A 798 25.80 -9.69 -36.07
C LEU A 798 27.05 -9.52 -36.93
N TYR A 799 27.82 -8.48 -36.63
CA TYR A 799 29.09 -8.19 -37.29
C TYR A 799 30.26 -8.57 -36.38
N SER A 800 31.43 -8.81 -36.96
CA SER A 800 32.67 -8.90 -36.16
C SER A 800 33.01 -7.53 -35.59
N ALA A 801 33.39 -7.47 -34.31
CA ALA A 801 33.87 -6.25 -33.68
C ALA A 801 35.35 -5.95 -34.02
N GLU A 802 36.05 -6.91 -34.63
CA GLU A 802 37.41 -6.75 -35.18
C GLU A 802 37.42 -5.89 -36.46
N ASP A 803 36.28 -5.83 -37.16
CA ASP A 803 36.13 -5.00 -38.34
C ASP A 803 36.07 -3.53 -37.90
N ASP A 804 37.16 -2.80 -38.20
CA ASP A 804 37.28 -1.39 -37.85
C ASP A 804 36.19 -0.55 -38.51
N GLU A 805 35.75 -0.86 -39.73
CA GLU A 805 34.66 -0.12 -40.37
C GLU A 805 33.36 -0.30 -39.58
N VAL A 806 33.03 -1.53 -39.21
CA VAL A 806 31.88 -1.84 -38.34
C VAL A 806 31.99 -1.11 -37.00
N TRP A 807 33.16 -1.13 -36.36
CA TRP A 807 33.38 -0.43 -35.09
C TRP A 807 33.13 1.07 -35.26
N GLN A 808 33.65 1.69 -36.32
CA GLN A 808 33.39 3.10 -36.62
C GLN A 808 31.90 3.35 -36.86
N HIS A 809 31.18 2.48 -37.56
CA HIS A 809 29.74 2.60 -37.72
C HIS A 809 28.99 2.53 -36.37
N VAL A 810 29.37 1.62 -35.47
CA VAL A 810 28.79 1.53 -34.11
C VAL A 810 29.06 2.83 -33.32
N VAL A 811 30.29 3.34 -33.36
CA VAL A 811 30.68 4.62 -32.71
C VAL A 811 29.89 5.80 -33.28
N ARG A 812 29.73 5.88 -34.60
CA ARG A 812 28.95 6.93 -35.29
C ARG A 812 27.48 6.90 -34.88
N HIS A 813 26.88 5.72 -34.82
CA HIS A 813 25.49 5.52 -34.43
C HIS A 813 25.27 5.83 -32.95
N MET A 814 26.16 5.36 -32.08
CA MET A 814 26.08 5.60 -30.64
C MET A 814 26.35 7.07 -30.28
N GLY A 815 27.33 7.69 -30.93
CA GLY A 815 27.67 9.12 -30.81
C GLY A 815 26.75 10.08 -31.57
N GLY A 816 25.91 9.57 -32.48
CA GLY A 816 24.98 10.32 -33.32
C GLY A 816 23.93 11.13 -32.57
N ARG A 817 23.31 12.11 -33.24
CA ARG A 817 22.25 12.96 -32.67
C ARG A 817 20.87 12.31 -32.83
N ILE A 818 19.83 12.93 -32.27
CA ILE A 818 18.44 12.56 -32.56
C ILE A 818 17.95 13.26 -33.83
N ASN A 819 16.97 12.66 -34.50
CA ASN A 819 16.33 13.32 -35.63
C ASN A 819 15.28 14.32 -35.16
N GLU A 820 15.65 15.59 -35.11
CA GLU A 820 14.75 16.68 -34.67
C GLU A 820 13.54 16.88 -35.59
N LYS A 821 13.57 16.34 -36.81
CA LYS A 821 12.44 16.40 -37.76
C LYS A 821 11.33 15.41 -37.41
N LEU A 822 11.64 14.35 -36.65
CA LEU A 822 10.65 13.38 -36.19
C LEU A 822 10.10 13.80 -34.83
N ARG A 823 8.79 14.08 -34.80
CA ARG A 823 8.10 14.42 -33.55
C ARG A 823 7.86 13.16 -32.72
N THR A 824 8.20 13.22 -31.44
CA THR A 824 7.89 12.17 -30.46
C THR A 824 6.66 12.51 -29.61
N GLN A 825 5.98 13.64 -29.86
CA GLN A 825 4.97 14.22 -28.96
C GLN A 825 3.63 13.48 -28.94
N MET A 826 3.35 12.57 -29.89
CA MET A 826 2.12 11.79 -29.92
C MET A 826 2.35 10.49 -30.68
N LEU A 827 1.71 9.40 -30.23
CA LEU A 827 1.68 8.13 -30.99
C LEU A 827 1.09 8.38 -32.39
N PRO A 828 1.58 7.71 -33.45
CA PRO A 828 1.02 7.86 -34.79
C PRO A 828 -0.46 7.45 -34.79
N LEU A 829 -1.38 8.42 -34.92
CA LEU A 829 -2.83 8.20 -34.87
C LEU A 829 -3.26 7.08 -35.82
N THR A 830 -4.04 6.13 -35.28
CA THR A 830 -4.85 5.20 -36.07
C THR A 830 -5.78 6.00 -36.98
N GLY A 831 -5.47 6.05 -38.29
CA GLY A 831 -6.42 6.51 -39.31
C GLY A 831 -6.01 7.66 -40.24
N VAL A 832 -4.87 8.33 -40.05
CA VAL A 832 -4.44 9.41 -40.98
C VAL A 832 -3.36 8.95 -41.96
N VAL A 833 -3.60 7.80 -42.61
CA VAL A 833 -3.06 7.54 -43.97
C VAL A 833 -4.19 7.66 -45.01
N GLY A 834 -5.42 8.01 -44.58
CA GLY A 834 -6.61 8.04 -45.42
C GLY A 834 -7.27 9.39 -45.69
N SER A 835 -6.73 10.56 -45.29
CA SER A 835 -7.33 11.84 -45.71
C SER A 835 -6.50 13.07 -45.31
N ARG A 836 -5.47 13.40 -46.10
CA ARG A 836 -5.01 14.79 -46.36
C ARG A 836 -3.91 14.78 -47.42
N ILE A 837 -4.22 14.22 -48.58
CA ILE A 837 -3.67 14.73 -49.83
C ILE A 837 -4.65 15.82 -50.26
N GLN A 838 -4.52 17.03 -49.72
CA GLN A 838 -5.02 18.20 -50.42
C GLN A 838 -3.93 18.59 -51.41
N ASN A 839 -4.23 18.32 -52.68
CA ASN A 839 -3.57 18.91 -53.83
C ASN A 839 -3.29 20.40 -53.58
N PRO A 840 -2.09 20.90 -53.93
CA PRO A 840 -1.99 22.20 -54.55
C PRO A 840 -2.05 22.00 -56.06
N ILE A 841 -3.19 22.34 -56.65
CA ILE A 841 -3.23 22.72 -58.07
C ILE A 841 -2.64 24.14 -58.16
N LYS A 842 -1.56 24.25 -58.96
CA LYS A 842 -1.07 25.40 -59.75
C LYS A 842 -1.03 26.79 -59.09
N VAL A 843 0.18 27.38 -59.04
CA VAL A 843 0.73 28.26 -60.10
C VAL A 843 2.18 27.89 -60.31
#